data_AF-A0A517ZQS3-F1
#
_entry.id   AF-A0A517ZQS3-F1
#
_cell.length_a   1.000
_cell.length_b   1.000
_cell.length_c   1.000
_cell.angle_alpha   90.00
_cell.angle_beta   90.00
_cell.angle_gamma   90.00
#
_symmetry.space_group_name_H-M   'P 1'
#
loop_
_entity.id
_entity.type
_entity.pdbx_description
1 polymer ?
#
loop_
_entity_poly.entity_id
_entity_poly.type
_entity_poly.pdbx_seq_one_letter_code
_entity_poly.pdbx_strand_id
1 'polypeptide(L)'
;MTKRANSKAARHFFKTNRSSALSASGRGNPFNRTLLIENLEDRLVLSAAPPIIIDGDFTDWEEDDLVYVGGTDGQDDQHDTDPKGENDEPDYVYHPDVDLREFRVTHDAENLYFYFRSEGVIGRTQDSSGGGQAGRYYVIVTIDVDNDVNTGYPLHQGGYYPTTSGYDMNAEIEFYDGEFNTGHYLSHGALDEEELYQAFLDQTSGEFTGDIDDVTGELPEDVVGPYTPGFVDVRPGVYEHYTQWVYQEVPLEGGGVKDQIILVQDKGPVYESIITQMRSADGHELEMKVPLKGFLVDPDGNPIISADSILNLSFSLEASGELANGTPQNPNGEWASDTADPIVGYSMFYNAPPMVELENRVTDLFDGTDTTSRVKVADIVITDDAEGTNELTLTGADADLFEIIGDELFLKAGTVLDSGTNPVLNVAVNVDDGTVGSTPDDSAAMVITVNDDVNDPPMVALENTVTILPENTDTTSRVKVADIVVTDDPLGTNVLSLTGADADLFEIDGDELFLKAGTVLDIGSNPVLDVVVNVDDDTVGATPDDTAALAIQLAEVNNPPIVGLGNAVTTLLENTDTTFRLKVADIAVSDDGLGVNVLYLTGADANLFEIIGDELFLKAGTILNHDSNPILNVVVNVDDASVGSTPDDSVPLSIFIVDVNDPPLVTLDNTVDSLPEKIDTTFRIKVADIVVTDDTLGDNELALTGADANLFEIIGAELFLKAGAVLDSDSNPVLNVTVTVDDVTVGTTPDATVSLVIIVIPFVNTRPVADAGGPYVLGNRDRIRLDGSGSYDVDQPANTLTYLWDYGNDGTFDAEGVRPYITAADLNGKSNIVVRLTVVDDEGAKRSNLVRVFGEDTAVLRIRGDYDGVVGQRRVVSLKLYGRTVTDSQYTYTVDWGDGSKPRVVTGISGLSISKIYNKPGTYTISATAVSNETGLNTSYSRRIRIGTSQRQGDDFAISGTNARDEFRVVTLAGTDRVEIFHNRISLGVHTVPGTIYAMGMGGDDWFRGDHGDYDVYFDGGRGNNVSYTYYGNDTILGRDGRDRVYDYGGDNYVSVGDGNNVIKTNIGDDYVKSGNGDDKITDFGGNNMIDAGDGNNDINVRKGNDVIITGSGQDHVNDLGGHNHIDVGDGSNVVRTGIGNDTILGGAHDDSIRDDGGFNTIYTFAGNDFIVAFGSSFIDSGLGDDFVFGQFRLLDDDDDLFTLLARSR
;
A
#
# COMPACT_ATOMS: atom_id res chain seq x y z
N MET A 1 20.02 -7.68 14.18
CA MET A 1 21.02 -7.01 13.33
C MET A 1 21.89 -8.03 12.60
N THR A 2 22.01 -7.89 11.27
CA THR A 2 23.19 -8.19 10.42
C THR A 2 24.41 -9.02 10.88
N LYS A 3 24.70 -10.07 10.08
CA LYS A 3 25.98 -10.37 9.37
C LYS A 3 27.25 -10.91 10.10
N ARG A 4 27.64 -12.13 9.67
CA ARG A 4 28.97 -12.60 9.16
C ARG A 4 30.23 -12.67 10.07
N ALA A 5 30.81 -13.87 10.15
CA ALA A 5 32.23 -14.19 9.87
C ALA A 5 32.39 -15.72 9.63
N ASN A 6 33.08 -16.32 8.63
CA ASN A 6 34.35 -16.13 7.90
C ASN A 6 35.55 -17.05 8.30
N SER A 7 35.49 -18.30 7.81
CA SER A 7 36.52 -18.95 6.96
C SER A 7 37.95 -19.38 7.44
N LYS A 8 38.29 -20.63 7.04
CA LYS A 8 39.53 -21.13 6.38
C LYS A 8 40.76 -21.70 7.13
N ALA A 9 41.29 -22.78 6.51
CA ALA A 9 42.68 -23.35 6.50
C ALA A 9 42.97 -24.56 7.46
N ALA A 10 43.76 -25.61 7.10
CA ALA A 10 44.51 -25.90 5.85
C ALA A 10 44.95 -27.40 5.61
N ARG A 11 44.88 -27.84 4.33
CA ARG A 11 45.91 -28.54 3.47
C ARG A 11 46.55 -29.94 3.76
N HIS A 12 46.74 -30.67 2.63
CA HIS A 12 47.76 -31.72 2.29
C HIS A 12 47.54 -33.16 2.86
N PHE A 13 47.92 -34.31 2.24
CA PHE A 13 48.55 -34.72 0.94
C PHE A 13 48.50 -36.30 0.84
N PHE A 14 48.71 -37.06 -0.26
CA PHE A 14 48.75 -36.91 -1.74
C PHE A 14 49.14 -38.28 -2.41
N LYS A 15 49.04 -38.42 -3.76
CA LYS A 15 49.55 -39.51 -4.68
C LYS A 15 48.61 -40.69 -5.06
N THR A 16 48.68 -41.33 -6.24
CA THR A 16 49.10 -40.98 -7.64
C THR A 16 48.83 -42.16 -8.60
N ASN A 17 48.45 -41.89 -9.87
CA ASN A 17 49.22 -42.34 -11.05
C ASN A 17 48.84 -41.63 -12.37
N ARG A 18 49.66 -41.84 -13.42
CA ARG A 18 49.49 -41.41 -14.84
C ARG A 18 49.63 -42.67 -15.73
N SER A 19 49.55 -42.72 -17.07
CA SER A 19 49.52 -41.80 -18.24
C SER A 19 48.97 -42.63 -19.45
N SER A 20 48.62 -42.14 -20.64
CA SER A 20 49.42 -41.33 -21.59
C SER A 20 48.62 -40.97 -22.87
N ALA A 21 48.98 -39.87 -23.53
CA ALA A 21 48.29 -39.35 -24.73
C ALA A 21 48.86 -39.86 -26.07
N LEU A 22 48.09 -39.69 -27.14
CA LEU A 22 48.58 -39.44 -28.51
C LEU A 22 47.50 -38.79 -29.37
N SER A 23 47.90 -37.91 -30.29
CA SER A 23 47.01 -37.22 -31.25
C SER A 23 47.40 -37.54 -32.69
N ALA A 24 46.41 -37.59 -33.61
CA ALA A 24 46.47 -36.98 -34.95
C ALA A 24 45.31 -37.42 -35.88
N SER A 25 44.55 -36.44 -36.36
CA SER A 25 43.99 -36.31 -37.73
C SER A 25 43.32 -37.48 -38.47
N GLY A 26 42.10 -37.23 -38.98
CA GLY A 26 41.89 -37.32 -40.44
C GLY A 26 40.68 -38.09 -40.97
N ARG A 27 39.52 -37.42 -41.05
CA ARG A 27 38.39 -37.59 -42.00
C ARG A 27 38.15 -38.99 -42.61
N GLY A 28 37.03 -39.62 -42.25
CA GLY A 28 36.44 -40.75 -42.97
C GLY A 28 34.95 -40.93 -42.66
N ASN A 29 34.08 -40.44 -43.55
CA ASN A 29 32.61 -40.49 -43.44
C ASN A 29 32.09 -41.95 -43.39
N PRO A 30 31.09 -42.26 -42.54
CA PRO A 30 29.84 -42.79 -43.10
C PRO A 30 28.54 -42.33 -42.37
N PHE A 31 27.77 -41.46 -43.02
CA PHE A 31 26.32 -41.39 -42.87
C PHE A 31 25.72 -42.77 -43.17
N ASN A 32 25.12 -43.40 -42.15
CA ASN A 32 23.84 -44.13 -42.19
C ASN A 32 23.64 -44.92 -40.88
N ARG A 33 22.81 -44.38 -39.99
CA ARG A 33 21.99 -45.16 -39.07
C ARG A 33 20.58 -44.59 -39.05
N THR A 34 19.85 -44.84 -40.14
CA THR A 34 18.39 -44.79 -40.10
C THR A 34 17.93 -45.76 -39.01
N LEU A 35 17.36 -45.25 -37.93
CA LEU A 35 16.83 -46.07 -36.84
C LEU A 35 15.42 -46.53 -37.22
N LEU A 36 15.36 -47.47 -38.17
CA LEU A 36 14.12 -48.11 -38.60
C LEU A 36 13.55 -48.95 -37.45
N ILE A 37 12.59 -48.38 -36.73
CA ILE A 37 11.75 -49.09 -35.75
C ILE A 37 10.70 -49.91 -36.54
N GLU A 38 11.17 -50.96 -37.24
CA GLU A 38 10.30 -51.98 -37.84
C GLU A 38 9.85 -53.00 -36.78
N ASN A 39 9.04 -52.56 -35.81
CA ASN A 39 8.10 -53.39 -35.05
C ASN A 39 7.17 -52.51 -34.20
N LEU A 40 5.90 -52.89 -34.10
CA LEU A 40 4.83 -52.07 -33.52
C LEU A 40 4.40 -52.51 -32.10
N GLU A 41 5.22 -53.33 -31.44
CA GLU A 41 4.91 -53.97 -30.15
C GLU A 41 5.98 -53.72 -29.06
N ASP A 42 7.20 -53.28 -29.40
CA ASP A 42 8.22 -52.85 -28.43
C ASP A 42 8.06 -51.34 -28.11
N ARG A 43 7.00 -50.98 -27.38
CA ARG A 43 6.86 -49.63 -26.80
C ARG A 43 7.78 -49.52 -25.57
N LEU A 44 8.62 -48.49 -25.51
CA LEU A 44 9.31 -48.11 -24.28
C LEU A 44 8.27 -47.58 -23.28
N VAL A 45 7.94 -48.37 -22.27
CA VAL A 45 7.22 -47.91 -21.09
C VAL A 45 8.21 -47.04 -20.30
N LEU A 46 7.88 -45.76 -20.15
CA LEU A 46 8.71 -44.78 -19.45
C LEU A 46 8.28 -44.75 -17.98
N SER A 47 9.16 -45.16 -17.06
CA SER A 47 8.91 -44.94 -15.63
C SER A 47 9.00 -43.45 -15.32
N ALA A 48 8.03 -42.91 -14.58
CA ALA A 48 8.10 -41.51 -14.12
C ALA A 48 9.33 -41.30 -13.24
N ALA A 49 9.99 -40.17 -13.45
CA ALA A 49 11.25 -39.84 -12.78
C ALA A 49 11.00 -39.09 -11.46
N PRO A 50 11.93 -39.13 -10.48
CA PRO A 50 11.89 -38.20 -9.35
C PRO A 50 11.89 -36.72 -9.82
N PRO A 51 11.24 -35.79 -9.08
CA PRO A 51 10.98 -34.45 -9.60
C PRO A 51 12.25 -33.60 -9.74
N ILE A 52 12.52 -33.15 -10.97
CA ILE A 52 13.60 -32.19 -11.29
C ILE A 52 13.38 -30.86 -10.54
N ILE A 53 14.48 -30.27 -10.06
CA ILE A 53 14.50 -29.02 -9.29
C ILE A 53 15.01 -27.89 -10.18
N ILE A 54 14.12 -26.95 -10.52
CA ILE A 54 14.50 -25.78 -11.34
C ILE A 54 15.27 -24.76 -10.48
N ASP A 55 16.59 -24.91 -10.38
CA ASP A 55 17.47 -23.96 -9.68
C ASP A 55 18.79 -23.64 -10.41
N GLY A 56 19.05 -24.26 -11.56
CA GLY A 56 20.24 -24.02 -12.39
C GLY A 56 21.50 -24.74 -11.94
N ASP A 57 21.42 -25.68 -10.97
CA ASP A 57 22.43 -26.70 -10.70
C ASP A 57 22.00 -28.03 -11.35
N PHE A 58 22.25 -28.12 -12.66
CA PHE A 58 21.94 -29.22 -13.61
C PHE A 58 22.56 -30.60 -13.26
N THR A 59 22.86 -30.86 -11.99
CA THR A 59 23.41 -32.13 -11.49
C THR A 59 22.35 -33.17 -11.21
N ASP A 60 21.06 -32.80 -11.08
CA ASP A 60 19.95 -33.76 -11.04
C ASP A 60 19.75 -34.43 -12.41
N TRP A 61 19.72 -33.68 -13.52
CA TRP A 61 19.67 -34.18 -14.90
C TRP A 61 20.75 -35.21 -15.30
N GLU A 62 21.77 -35.42 -14.48
CA GLU A 62 22.87 -36.37 -14.69
C GLU A 62 22.82 -37.58 -13.73
N GLU A 63 21.73 -37.80 -12.98
CA GLU A 63 21.53 -39.00 -12.14
C GLU A 63 21.23 -40.26 -12.98
N ASP A 64 21.91 -41.37 -12.67
CA ASP A 64 21.85 -42.65 -13.41
C ASP A 64 20.44 -43.30 -13.46
N ASP A 65 19.54 -42.93 -12.54
CA ASP A 65 18.18 -43.49 -12.39
C ASP A 65 17.09 -42.68 -13.12
N LEU A 66 17.41 -41.53 -13.73
CA LEU A 66 16.47 -40.71 -14.50
C LEU A 66 16.30 -41.24 -15.93
N VAL A 67 15.07 -41.55 -16.34
CA VAL A 67 14.74 -41.77 -17.75
C VAL A 67 14.33 -40.45 -18.40
N TYR A 68 15.24 -39.88 -19.21
CA TYR A 68 14.96 -38.76 -20.09
C TYR A 68 15.03 -39.19 -21.56
N VAL A 69 14.17 -38.60 -22.40
CA VAL A 69 14.19 -38.77 -23.85
C VAL A 69 14.74 -37.47 -24.46
N GLY A 70 15.63 -37.57 -25.45
CA GLY A 70 16.31 -36.38 -25.95
C GLY A 70 17.41 -36.69 -26.95
N GLY A 71 18.01 -35.64 -27.50
CA GLY A 71 19.05 -35.73 -28.52
C GLY A 71 20.12 -34.66 -28.36
N THR A 72 21.25 -34.90 -29.01
CA THR A 72 22.26 -33.86 -29.30
C THR A 72 22.12 -33.47 -30.76
N ASP A 73 21.99 -32.19 -31.10
CA ASP A 73 22.15 -31.84 -32.51
C ASP A 73 23.61 -32.05 -32.94
N GLY A 74 23.77 -32.56 -34.15
CA GLY A 74 25.06 -32.91 -34.76
C GLY A 74 25.47 -31.96 -35.88
N GLN A 75 24.66 -30.96 -36.21
CA GLN A 75 24.94 -29.96 -37.22
C GLN A 75 25.25 -28.59 -36.59
N ASP A 76 25.82 -27.69 -37.39
CA ASP A 76 26.27 -26.36 -36.97
C ASP A 76 25.47 -25.33 -37.83
N ASP A 77 24.14 -25.25 -37.70
CA ASP A 77 23.31 -24.51 -38.66
C ASP A 77 22.02 -23.84 -38.14
N GLN A 78 21.38 -23.12 -39.07
CA GLN A 78 20.12 -22.39 -38.92
C GLN A 78 19.24 -22.64 -40.14
N HIS A 79 17.93 -22.41 -39.94
CA HIS A 79 16.98 -22.08 -41.00
C HIS A 79 16.99 -20.58 -41.35
N ASP A 80 16.61 -20.28 -42.60
CA ASP A 80 16.14 -18.96 -43.04
C ASP A 80 14.60 -19.02 -43.07
N THR A 81 13.93 -18.02 -42.50
CA THR A 81 12.46 -18.01 -42.31
C THR A 81 11.67 -17.57 -43.55
N ASP A 82 12.34 -17.18 -44.65
CA ASP A 82 11.68 -16.85 -45.92
C ASP A 82 10.90 -18.09 -46.42
N PRO A 83 9.57 -18.01 -46.67
CA PRO A 83 8.70 -19.19 -46.76
C PRO A 83 8.98 -20.05 -48.00
N LYS A 84 9.83 -21.07 -47.78
CA LYS A 84 10.12 -22.14 -48.73
C LYS A 84 8.91 -23.08 -48.89
N GLY A 85 8.86 -23.81 -50.00
CA GLY A 85 7.78 -24.77 -50.24
C GLY A 85 7.90 -26.03 -49.36
N GLU A 86 6.77 -26.75 -49.21
CA GLU A 86 6.57 -28.05 -48.53
C GLU A 86 7.58 -29.17 -48.89
N ASN A 87 8.49 -28.94 -49.83
CA ASN A 87 9.45 -29.92 -50.37
C ASN A 87 10.88 -29.31 -50.61
N ASP A 88 11.16 -28.09 -50.12
CA ASP A 88 12.44 -27.41 -50.30
C ASP A 88 13.38 -27.65 -49.09
N GLU A 89 14.65 -27.98 -49.34
CA GLU A 89 15.65 -28.12 -48.27
C GLU A 89 16.08 -26.72 -47.74
N PRO A 90 16.21 -26.52 -46.41
CA PRO A 90 16.79 -25.32 -45.80
C PRO A 90 18.24 -25.06 -46.25
N ASP A 91 18.67 -23.80 -46.26
CA ASP A 91 20.07 -23.43 -46.57
C ASP A 91 20.81 -23.22 -45.24
N TYR A 92 21.36 -24.30 -44.70
CA TYR A 92 22.07 -24.38 -43.42
C TYR A 92 23.17 -23.31 -43.21
N VAL A 93 22.99 -22.42 -42.22
CA VAL A 93 23.96 -21.35 -41.87
C VAL A 93 24.24 -21.27 -40.36
N TYR A 94 25.44 -21.64 -39.91
CA TYR A 94 25.87 -21.49 -38.51
C TYR A 94 25.67 -20.07 -37.94
N HIS A 95 25.08 -19.97 -36.75
CA HIS A 95 25.01 -18.73 -35.97
C HIS A 95 25.17 -18.96 -34.46
N PRO A 96 26.20 -18.39 -33.81
CA PRO A 96 26.63 -18.82 -32.48
C PRO A 96 25.68 -18.45 -31.34
N ASP A 97 24.68 -17.59 -31.53
CA ASP A 97 23.75 -17.20 -30.45
C ASP A 97 22.49 -18.08 -30.35
N VAL A 98 22.09 -18.80 -31.42
CA VAL A 98 20.85 -19.64 -31.44
C VAL A 98 21.12 -21.13 -31.74
N ASP A 99 22.38 -21.54 -31.75
CA ASP A 99 22.83 -22.90 -32.07
C ASP A 99 22.57 -23.85 -30.88
N LEU A 100 21.64 -24.79 -31.06
CA LEU A 100 21.14 -25.78 -30.09
C LEU A 100 22.05 -27.03 -30.12
N ARG A 101 22.48 -27.49 -28.95
CA ARG A 101 23.44 -28.60 -28.82
C ARG A 101 22.89 -29.84 -28.14
N GLU A 102 21.92 -29.67 -27.24
CA GLU A 102 21.28 -30.77 -26.55
C GLU A 102 19.90 -30.37 -26.03
N PHE A 103 18.96 -31.30 -26.09
CA PHE A 103 17.63 -31.18 -25.51
C PHE A 103 17.25 -32.48 -24.79
N ARG A 104 16.53 -32.38 -23.67
CA ARG A 104 16.04 -33.52 -22.88
C ARG A 104 14.62 -33.22 -22.37
N VAL A 105 13.78 -34.26 -22.29
CA VAL A 105 12.46 -34.23 -21.64
C VAL A 105 12.28 -35.40 -20.68
N THR A 106 11.68 -35.12 -19.52
CA THR A 106 11.15 -36.13 -18.58
C THR A 106 9.83 -35.63 -17.96
N HIS A 107 9.14 -36.47 -17.18
CA HIS A 107 7.89 -36.09 -16.52
C HIS A 107 7.73 -36.75 -15.14
N ASP A 108 6.94 -36.08 -14.30
CA ASP A 108 6.35 -36.67 -13.09
C ASP A 108 4.81 -36.74 -13.24
N ALA A 109 4.10 -37.19 -12.21
CA ALA A 109 2.64 -37.33 -12.23
C ALA A 109 1.85 -36.00 -12.28
N GLU A 110 2.51 -34.83 -12.32
CA GLU A 110 1.90 -33.49 -12.33
C GLU A 110 2.55 -32.49 -13.30
N ASN A 111 3.73 -32.78 -13.87
CA ASN A 111 4.58 -31.83 -14.60
C ASN A 111 5.38 -32.47 -15.75
N LEU A 112 5.55 -31.73 -16.85
CA LEU A 112 6.59 -31.94 -17.84
C LEU A 112 7.84 -31.12 -17.48
N TYR A 113 9.01 -31.67 -17.78
CA TYR A 113 10.30 -31.05 -17.53
C TYR A 113 11.15 -31.08 -18.80
N PHE A 114 11.70 -29.93 -19.17
CA PHE A 114 12.53 -29.74 -20.35
C PHE A 114 13.89 -29.13 -19.98
N TYR A 115 14.91 -29.52 -20.71
CA TYR A 115 16.28 -29.00 -20.62
C TYR A 115 16.81 -28.65 -22.00
N PHE A 116 17.55 -27.55 -22.08
CA PHE A 116 18.21 -27.04 -23.29
C PHE A 116 19.66 -26.67 -22.99
N ARG A 117 20.58 -26.97 -23.91
CA ARG A 117 21.98 -26.49 -23.93
C ARG A 117 22.32 -25.95 -25.32
N SER A 118 22.88 -24.74 -25.39
CA SER A 118 23.26 -24.06 -26.64
C SER A 118 24.74 -23.67 -26.67
N GLU A 119 25.36 -23.50 -27.86
CA GLU A 119 26.66 -22.82 -27.95
C GLU A 119 26.51 -21.31 -27.65
N GLY A 120 25.32 -20.76 -27.89
CA GLY A 120 24.93 -19.39 -27.56
C GLY A 120 24.68 -19.16 -26.08
N VAL A 121 24.56 -17.87 -25.72
CA VAL A 121 24.12 -17.45 -24.38
C VAL A 121 22.63 -17.14 -24.44
N ILE A 122 21.82 -18.04 -23.87
CA ILE A 122 20.36 -17.99 -23.85
C ILE A 122 19.91 -16.68 -23.18
N GLY A 123 19.04 -15.91 -23.85
CA GLY A 123 18.51 -14.65 -23.31
C GLY A 123 19.57 -13.54 -23.14
N ARG A 124 20.25 -13.19 -24.23
CA ARG A 124 21.28 -12.13 -24.30
C ARG A 124 20.68 -10.78 -24.76
N THR A 125 21.03 -9.68 -24.08
CA THR A 125 20.52 -8.32 -24.36
C THR A 125 21.25 -7.57 -25.49
N GLN A 126 20.52 -6.71 -26.21
CA GLN A 126 21.02 -5.74 -27.21
C GLN A 126 21.48 -4.40 -26.59
N ASP A 127 22.37 -3.69 -27.29
CA ASP A 127 22.69 -2.27 -27.01
C ASP A 127 21.68 -1.34 -27.71
N SER A 128 20.64 -0.94 -26.97
CA SER A 128 19.55 -0.09 -27.49
C SER A 128 19.94 1.36 -27.84
N SER A 129 21.20 1.77 -27.63
CA SER A 129 21.65 3.17 -27.80
C SER A 129 21.72 3.67 -29.26
N GLY A 130 21.59 2.77 -30.25
CA GLY A 130 21.78 3.07 -31.67
C GLY A 130 20.55 3.50 -32.48
N GLY A 131 19.33 3.18 -32.02
CA GLY A 131 18.09 3.43 -32.79
C GLY A 131 17.87 2.51 -33.99
N GLY A 132 18.39 1.27 -33.94
CA GLY A 132 18.02 0.17 -34.84
C GLY A 132 16.77 -0.58 -34.34
N GLN A 133 16.38 -1.66 -35.04
CA GLN A 133 15.34 -2.57 -34.55
C GLN A 133 15.81 -3.31 -33.29
N ALA A 134 14.91 -3.46 -32.32
CA ALA A 134 15.13 -4.28 -31.13
C ALA A 134 14.92 -5.76 -31.49
N GLY A 135 15.96 -6.58 -31.32
CA GLY A 135 15.91 -8.03 -31.47
C GLY A 135 15.33 -8.71 -30.23
N ARG A 136 14.74 -9.89 -30.45
CA ARG A 136 14.18 -10.76 -29.40
C ARG A 136 14.87 -12.14 -29.46
N TYR A 137 14.68 -12.94 -28.43
CA TYR A 137 15.18 -14.31 -28.33
C TYR A 137 14.07 -15.22 -27.77
N TYR A 138 13.96 -16.44 -28.28
CA TYR A 138 12.91 -17.40 -27.96
C TYR A 138 13.48 -18.79 -27.69
N VAL A 139 12.88 -19.48 -26.72
CA VAL A 139 13.01 -20.92 -26.50
C VAL A 139 11.62 -21.51 -26.57
N ILE A 140 11.40 -22.47 -27.47
CA ILE A 140 10.06 -22.99 -27.80
C ILE A 140 10.07 -24.51 -27.74
N VAL A 141 9.06 -25.09 -27.08
CA VAL A 141 8.65 -26.50 -27.28
C VAL A 141 7.31 -26.49 -28.01
N THR A 142 7.22 -27.14 -29.17
CA THR A 142 5.91 -27.44 -29.80
C THR A 142 5.48 -28.84 -29.40
N ILE A 143 4.18 -29.00 -29.12
CA ILE A 143 3.57 -30.25 -28.67
C ILE A 143 2.34 -30.53 -29.54
N ASP A 144 2.30 -31.74 -30.08
CA ASP A 144 1.14 -32.37 -30.73
C ASP A 144 0.63 -33.45 -29.76
N VAL A 145 -0.66 -33.40 -29.43
CA VAL A 145 -1.30 -34.16 -28.34
C VAL A 145 -2.26 -35.24 -28.83
N ASP A 146 -2.72 -35.17 -30.09
CA ASP A 146 -3.65 -36.15 -30.69
C ASP A 146 -3.07 -36.97 -31.85
N ASN A 147 -1.96 -36.53 -32.45
CA ASN A 147 -1.25 -37.18 -33.56
C ASN A 147 -2.16 -37.41 -34.81
N ASP A 148 -3.20 -36.61 -35.01
CA ASP A 148 -3.89 -36.50 -36.30
C ASP A 148 -3.12 -35.55 -37.24
N VAL A 149 -3.36 -35.68 -38.55
CA VAL A 149 -2.73 -34.89 -39.62
C VAL A 149 -3.62 -33.76 -40.14
N ASN A 150 -4.85 -33.68 -39.64
CA ASN A 150 -5.87 -32.69 -40.02
C ASN A 150 -6.12 -31.65 -38.91
N THR A 151 -5.65 -31.91 -37.70
CA THR A 151 -5.59 -31.02 -36.52
C THR A 151 -4.26 -30.24 -36.49
N GLY A 152 -4.08 -29.40 -35.47
CA GLY A 152 -2.89 -28.55 -35.29
C GLY A 152 -2.75 -27.37 -36.27
N TYR A 153 -1.82 -26.47 -35.93
CA TYR A 153 -1.49 -25.28 -36.74
C TYR A 153 -0.25 -25.51 -37.64
N PRO A 154 -0.33 -25.25 -38.96
CA PRO A 154 0.79 -25.48 -39.89
C PRO A 154 1.90 -24.44 -39.75
N LEU A 155 3.13 -24.90 -39.52
CA LEU A 155 4.33 -24.07 -39.44
C LEU A 155 4.74 -23.52 -40.81
N HIS A 156 4.25 -22.32 -41.13
CA HIS A 156 4.59 -21.59 -42.36
C HIS A 156 5.87 -20.75 -42.27
N GLN A 157 6.48 -20.62 -41.08
CA GLN A 157 7.77 -19.96 -40.81
C GLN A 157 8.47 -20.69 -39.63
N GLY A 158 9.78 -20.54 -39.51
CA GLY A 158 10.54 -20.91 -38.30
C GLY A 158 10.93 -22.38 -38.16
N GLY A 159 9.99 -23.23 -37.76
CA GLY A 159 10.27 -24.56 -37.17
C GLY A 159 9.94 -25.79 -38.03
N TYR A 160 10.45 -26.95 -37.59
CA TYR A 160 10.10 -28.28 -38.12
C TYR A 160 8.87 -28.88 -37.43
N TYR A 161 8.20 -29.80 -38.12
CA TYR A 161 6.94 -30.42 -37.71
C TYR A 161 7.17 -31.60 -36.73
N PRO A 162 6.39 -31.74 -35.64
CA PRO A 162 6.50 -32.88 -34.70
C PRO A 162 6.38 -34.26 -35.36
N THR A 163 5.46 -34.41 -36.32
CA THR A 163 5.52 -35.42 -37.42
C THR A 163 4.39 -35.25 -38.44
N THR A 164 3.33 -34.55 -38.04
CA THR A 164 2.10 -34.32 -38.81
C THR A 164 2.07 -32.90 -39.42
N SER A 165 0.92 -32.44 -39.94
CA SER A 165 0.79 -31.17 -40.67
C SER A 165 0.83 -29.91 -39.79
N GLY A 166 0.99 -30.04 -38.46
CA GLY A 166 0.98 -28.92 -37.52
C GLY A 166 1.38 -29.31 -36.10
N TYR A 167 1.05 -28.46 -35.13
CA TYR A 167 1.16 -28.70 -33.69
C TYR A 167 -0.09 -28.18 -32.97
N ASP A 168 -0.44 -28.74 -31.81
CA ASP A 168 -1.66 -28.35 -31.07
C ASP A 168 -1.41 -27.22 -30.07
N MET A 169 -0.26 -27.23 -29.38
CA MET A 169 0.16 -26.21 -28.43
C MET A 169 1.66 -25.92 -28.49
N ASN A 170 2.07 -24.74 -28.03
CA ASN A 170 3.46 -24.49 -27.67
C ASN A 170 3.65 -24.17 -26.17
N ALA A 171 4.88 -24.27 -25.71
CA ALA A 171 5.36 -23.73 -24.44
C ALA A 171 6.60 -22.89 -24.74
N GLU A 172 6.61 -21.63 -24.32
CA GLU A 172 7.51 -20.61 -24.87
C GLU A 172 8.09 -19.69 -23.79
N ILE A 173 9.36 -19.33 -23.97
CA ILE A 173 10.12 -18.38 -23.16
C ILE A 173 10.71 -17.33 -24.11
N GLU A 174 10.13 -16.13 -24.09
CA GLU A 174 10.63 -14.95 -24.79
C GLU A 174 11.59 -14.16 -23.87
N PHE A 175 12.64 -13.55 -24.44
CA PHE A 175 13.52 -12.64 -23.72
C PHE A 175 13.56 -11.27 -24.40
N TYR A 176 13.22 -10.22 -23.65
CA TYR A 176 13.09 -8.85 -24.16
C TYR A 176 13.45 -7.80 -23.08
N ASP A 177 14.07 -6.69 -23.50
CA ASP A 177 14.57 -5.55 -22.70
C ASP A 177 15.38 -5.86 -21.41
N GLY A 178 15.75 -7.13 -21.17
CA GLY A 178 16.51 -7.59 -20.01
C GLY A 178 15.82 -8.65 -19.14
N GLU A 179 14.54 -8.91 -19.38
CA GLU A 179 13.67 -9.77 -18.57
C GLU A 179 13.13 -10.96 -19.41
N PHE A 180 12.67 -12.02 -18.74
CA PHE A 180 12.05 -13.18 -19.39
C PHE A 180 10.53 -13.10 -19.29
N ASN A 181 9.85 -13.37 -20.40
CA ASN A 181 8.40 -13.49 -20.50
C ASN A 181 8.07 -14.96 -20.82
N THR A 182 7.16 -15.60 -20.07
CA THR A 182 6.90 -17.06 -20.22
C THR A 182 5.41 -17.39 -20.31
N GLY A 183 5.06 -18.33 -21.18
CA GLY A 183 3.66 -18.70 -21.41
C GLY A 183 3.46 -19.90 -22.33
N HIS A 184 2.19 -20.27 -22.49
CA HIS A 184 1.73 -21.29 -23.43
C HIS A 184 0.90 -20.60 -24.52
N TYR A 185 1.17 -20.88 -25.80
CA TYR A 185 0.41 -20.31 -26.92
C TYR A 185 -0.29 -21.39 -27.76
N LEU A 186 -1.62 -21.30 -27.84
CA LEU A 186 -2.47 -22.02 -28.77
C LEU A 186 -2.71 -21.15 -30.02
N SER A 187 -1.80 -21.26 -30.98
CA SER A 187 -1.80 -20.58 -32.30
C SER A 187 -1.57 -19.05 -32.28
N HIS A 188 -1.13 -18.49 -33.42
CA HIS A 188 -0.58 -17.14 -33.55
C HIS A 188 -0.92 -16.53 -34.93
N GLY A 189 -1.37 -15.26 -34.98
CA GLY A 189 -1.40 -14.50 -36.25
C GLY A 189 -2.60 -13.59 -36.53
N ALA A 190 -2.61 -12.38 -35.97
CA ALA A 190 -3.26 -11.18 -36.53
C ALA A 190 -2.58 -9.93 -35.93
N LEU A 191 -2.21 -8.93 -36.74
CA LEU A 191 -1.47 -7.76 -36.24
C LEU A 191 -2.37 -6.54 -35.93
N ASP A 192 -3.59 -6.51 -36.46
CA ASP A 192 -4.64 -5.55 -36.10
C ASP A 192 -6.07 -6.10 -36.30
N GLU A 193 -7.09 -5.31 -35.93
CA GLU A 193 -8.50 -5.67 -36.06
C GLU A 193 -8.98 -5.81 -37.52
N GLU A 194 -8.32 -5.16 -38.49
CA GLU A 194 -8.70 -5.24 -39.91
C GLU A 194 -8.20 -6.56 -40.53
N GLU A 195 -7.00 -7.02 -40.16
CA GLU A 195 -6.50 -8.36 -40.49
C GLU A 195 -7.32 -9.47 -39.79
N LEU A 196 -7.63 -9.31 -38.50
CA LEU A 196 -8.44 -10.27 -37.73
C LEU A 196 -9.84 -10.46 -38.36
N TYR A 197 -10.47 -9.36 -38.78
CA TYR A 197 -11.77 -9.39 -39.46
C TYR A 197 -11.69 -9.99 -40.87
N GLN A 198 -10.63 -9.70 -41.63
CA GLN A 198 -10.44 -10.28 -42.96
C GLN A 198 -10.18 -11.79 -42.90
N ALA A 199 -9.40 -12.29 -41.93
CA ALA A 199 -9.20 -13.71 -41.70
C ALA A 199 -10.51 -14.44 -41.35
N PHE A 200 -11.35 -13.84 -40.50
CA PHE A 200 -12.68 -14.34 -40.17
C PHE A 200 -13.60 -14.43 -41.40
N LEU A 201 -13.58 -13.44 -42.29
CA LEU A 201 -14.36 -13.46 -43.53
C LEU A 201 -13.88 -14.50 -44.56
N ASP A 202 -12.57 -14.66 -44.73
CA ASP A 202 -12.00 -15.59 -45.71
C ASP A 202 -12.17 -17.06 -45.27
N GLN A 203 -12.05 -17.37 -43.97
CA GLN A 203 -12.24 -18.74 -43.46
C GLN A 203 -13.72 -19.16 -43.44
N THR A 204 -14.65 -18.27 -43.07
CA THR A 204 -16.09 -18.59 -42.99
C THR A 204 -16.79 -18.71 -44.35
N SER A 205 -16.06 -18.56 -45.47
CA SER A 205 -16.58 -18.67 -46.85
C SER A 205 -17.77 -17.75 -47.16
N GLY A 206 -17.99 -16.71 -46.35
CA GLY A 206 -19.09 -15.74 -46.49
C GLY A 206 -20.48 -16.24 -46.08
N GLU A 207 -20.60 -17.23 -45.17
CA GLU A 207 -21.93 -17.69 -44.69
C GLU A 207 -22.60 -16.75 -43.66
N PHE A 208 -21.87 -15.81 -43.05
CA PHE A 208 -22.44 -14.71 -42.24
C PHE A 208 -22.58 -13.42 -43.07
N THR A 209 -23.71 -12.71 -42.93
CA THR A 209 -23.95 -11.41 -43.60
C THR A 209 -24.82 -10.46 -42.76
N GLY A 210 -24.32 -9.25 -42.53
CA GLY A 210 -25.04 -8.15 -41.86
C GLY A 210 -24.11 -6.94 -41.64
N ASP A 211 -24.64 -5.72 -41.76
CA ASP A 211 -23.92 -4.49 -41.39
C ASP A 211 -24.03 -4.27 -39.86
N ILE A 212 -22.96 -3.76 -39.23
CA ILE A 212 -22.94 -3.30 -37.83
C ILE A 212 -23.36 -1.81 -37.77
N ASP A 213 -23.94 -1.36 -36.65
CA ASP A 213 -24.22 0.06 -36.39
C ASP A 213 -23.04 0.68 -35.61
N ASP A 214 -22.34 1.66 -36.21
CA ASP A 214 -21.06 2.26 -35.79
C ASP A 214 -21.08 3.00 -34.42
N VAL A 215 -22.09 2.77 -33.57
CA VAL A 215 -22.42 3.65 -32.43
C VAL A 215 -22.39 2.96 -31.06
N THR A 216 -22.55 1.64 -30.97
CA THR A 216 -22.64 0.94 -29.65
C THR A 216 -21.69 -0.24 -29.46
N GLY A 217 -21.25 -0.92 -30.52
CA GLY A 217 -20.32 -2.07 -30.41
C GLY A 217 -20.94 -3.39 -29.93
N GLU A 218 -22.23 -3.42 -29.60
CA GLU A 218 -22.96 -4.65 -29.25
C GLU A 218 -23.58 -5.33 -30.49
N LEU A 219 -23.62 -6.67 -30.47
CA LEU A 219 -24.31 -7.47 -31.49
C LEU A 219 -25.83 -7.51 -31.25
N PRO A 220 -26.68 -7.23 -32.27
CA PRO A 220 -28.13 -7.34 -32.12
C PRO A 220 -28.61 -8.79 -31.89
N GLU A 221 -29.68 -8.97 -31.10
CA GLU A 221 -30.28 -10.28 -30.75
C GLU A 221 -30.77 -11.14 -31.96
N ASP A 222 -30.83 -10.57 -33.17
CA ASP A 222 -31.44 -11.18 -34.36
C ASP A 222 -30.45 -11.94 -35.29
N VAL A 223 -29.19 -12.18 -34.88
CA VAL A 223 -28.20 -12.93 -35.69
C VAL A 223 -28.47 -14.44 -35.65
N VAL A 224 -29.09 -14.97 -36.72
CA VAL A 224 -29.45 -16.40 -36.83
C VAL A 224 -28.36 -17.24 -37.50
N GLY A 225 -27.42 -17.73 -36.69
CA GLY A 225 -26.58 -18.91 -37.00
C GLY A 225 -27.20 -20.21 -36.47
N PRO A 226 -26.71 -21.40 -36.87
CA PRO A 226 -27.34 -22.68 -36.50
C PRO A 226 -27.05 -23.19 -35.07
N TYR A 227 -26.17 -22.56 -34.29
CA TYR A 227 -25.78 -22.97 -32.93
C TYR A 227 -25.58 -21.78 -32.00
N THR A 228 -25.59 -22.02 -30.68
CA THR A 228 -25.45 -21.02 -29.61
C THR A 228 -24.02 -21.05 -29.03
N PRO A 229 -23.39 -19.90 -28.72
CA PRO A 229 -22.07 -19.86 -28.07
C PRO A 229 -22.05 -20.44 -26.65
N GLY A 230 -20.85 -20.79 -26.16
CA GLY A 230 -20.58 -21.24 -24.80
C GLY A 230 -19.09 -21.09 -24.46
N PHE A 231 -18.77 -21.02 -23.16
CA PHE A 231 -17.42 -20.78 -22.63
C PHE A 231 -16.84 -22.05 -21.98
N VAL A 232 -15.51 -22.10 -21.85
CA VAL A 232 -14.78 -23.07 -20.99
C VAL A 232 -14.35 -22.35 -19.71
N ASP A 233 -14.52 -23.00 -18.56
CA ASP A 233 -14.47 -22.36 -17.24
C ASP A 233 -13.14 -22.65 -16.52
N VAL A 234 -12.22 -21.68 -16.53
CA VAL A 234 -10.88 -21.80 -15.92
C VAL A 234 -10.96 -21.56 -14.41
N ARG A 235 -10.41 -22.48 -13.61
CA ARG A 235 -10.52 -22.43 -12.15
C ARG A 235 -9.60 -21.35 -11.52
N PRO A 236 -9.92 -20.84 -10.31
CA PRO A 236 -9.35 -19.59 -9.82
C PRO A 236 -7.82 -19.54 -9.68
N GLY A 237 -7.21 -18.66 -10.46
CA GLY A 237 -5.86 -18.10 -10.34
C GLY A 237 -5.88 -16.66 -10.87
N VAL A 238 -4.86 -15.85 -10.58
CA VAL A 238 -4.81 -14.46 -11.04
C VAL A 238 -4.14 -14.40 -12.41
N TYR A 239 -4.91 -14.04 -13.44
CA TYR A 239 -4.47 -13.87 -14.82
C TYR A 239 -5.22 -12.69 -15.44
N GLU A 240 -4.55 -11.88 -16.27
CA GLU A 240 -5.17 -10.71 -16.92
C GLU A 240 -5.01 -10.72 -18.47
N HIS A 241 -4.99 -11.94 -19.04
CA HIS A 241 -5.41 -12.32 -20.40
C HIS A 241 -4.49 -12.11 -21.64
N TYR A 242 -4.67 -13.04 -22.59
CA TYR A 242 -4.14 -13.13 -23.96
C TYR A 242 -5.26 -13.67 -24.88
N THR A 243 -5.16 -13.49 -26.21
CA THR A 243 -6.10 -14.04 -27.20
C THR A 243 -5.60 -15.38 -27.76
N GLN A 244 -6.41 -16.44 -27.68
CA GLN A 244 -6.07 -17.78 -28.21
C GLN A 244 -7.33 -18.51 -28.72
N TRP A 245 -7.14 -19.57 -29.52
CA TRP A 245 -8.22 -20.35 -30.15
C TRP A 245 -8.14 -21.83 -29.74
N VAL A 246 -9.29 -22.51 -29.67
CA VAL A 246 -9.36 -23.97 -29.48
C VAL A 246 -10.21 -24.60 -30.58
N TYR A 247 -9.71 -25.66 -31.21
CA TYR A 247 -10.43 -26.50 -32.19
C TYR A 247 -10.95 -27.77 -31.50
N GLN A 248 -12.14 -28.24 -31.87
CA GLN A 248 -12.67 -29.54 -31.44
C GLN A 248 -13.61 -30.15 -32.50
N GLU A 249 -13.48 -31.45 -32.76
CA GLU A 249 -14.50 -32.21 -33.50
C GLU A 249 -15.62 -32.70 -32.57
N VAL A 250 -16.86 -32.34 -32.85
CA VAL A 250 -18.05 -32.80 -32.10
C VAL A 250 -18.82 -33.87 -32.88
N PRO A 251 -18.99 -35.10 -32.36
CA PRO A 251 -19.78 -36.15 -33.02
C PRO A 251 -21.28 -35.84 -33.08
N LEU A 252 -21.88 -35.92 -34.27
CA LEU A 252 -23.31 -35.67 -34.52
C LEU A 252 -24.15 -36.95 -34.44
N GLU A 253 -25.35 -36.87 -33.83
CA GLU A 253 -26.35 -37.95 -33.86
C GLU A 253 -26.80 -38.25 -35.32
N GLY A 254 -26.19 -39.28 -35.90
CA GLY A 254 -26.38 -39.67 -37.29
C GLY A 254 -25.14 -40.31 -37.92
N GLY A 255 -23.96 -40.03 -37.38
CA GLY A 255 -22.67 -40.54 -37.86
C GLY A 255 -21.97 -39.52 -38.76
N GLY A 256 -21.07 -38.76 -38.15
CA GLY A 256 -20.29 -37.68 -38.74
C GLY A 256 -19.80 -36.76 -37.62
N VAL A 257 -18.69 -36.08 -37.83
CA VAL A 257 -18.10 -35.10 -36.92
C VAL A 257 -18.34 -33.69 -37.46
N LYS A 258 -18.25 -32.69 -36.58
CA LYS A 258 -18.37 -31.27 -36.92
C LYS A 258 -17.31 -30.47 -36.18
N ASP A 259 -16.47 -29.82 -36.95
CA ASP A 259 -15.49 -28.81 -36.57
C ASP A 259 -16.13 -27.70 -35.72
N GLN A 260 -15.48 -27.29 -34.64
CA GLN A 260 -15.85 -26.14 -33.82
C GLN A 260 -14.60 -25.37 -33.41
N ILE A 261 -14.69 -24.04 -33.47
CA ILE A 261 -13.67 -23.10 -32.99
C ILE A 261 -14.32 -22.17 -31.95
N ILE A 262 -13.61 -21.88 -30.87
CA ILE A 262 -14.06 -21.02 -29.76
C ILE A 262 -13.13 -19.81 -29.61
N LEU A 263 -13.68 -18.67 -29.19
CA LEU A 263 -13.01 -17.38 -28.98
C LEU A 263 -12.98 -16.98 -27.51
N VAL A 264 -11.87 -16.40 -27.05
CA VAL A 264 -11.71 -15.81 -25.70
C VAL A 264 -10.93 -14.48 -25.82
N GLN A 265 -11.29 -13.47 -25.03
CA GLN A 265 -10.74 -12.11 -25.09
C GLN A 265 -10.86 -11.41 -23.72
N ASP A 266 -9.78 -10.79 -23.23
CA ASP A 266 -9.77 -9.62 -22.30
C ASP A 266 -8.35 -8.99 -22.25
N LYS A 267 -8.04 -8.07 -21.30
CA LYS A 267 -7.01 -7.02 -21.48
C LYS A 267 -6.42 -6.42 -20.17
N GLY A 268 -5.32 -6.99 -19.65
CA GLY A 268 -4.52 -6.44 -18.55
C GLY A 268 -3.01 -6.77 -18.63
N PRO A 269 -2.24 -6.71 -17.52
CA PRO A 269 -0.78 -6.71 -17.54
C PRO A 269 -0.11 -8.09 -17.43
N VAL A 270 1.16 -8.14 -17.86
CA VAL A 270 2.04 -9.31 -17.83
C VAL A 270 2.42 -9.71 -16.41
N TYR A 271 2.44 -11.02 -16.14
CA TYR A 271 3.03 -11.64 -14.96
C TYR A 271 3.95 -12.80 -15.38
N GLU A 272 5.14 -12.87 -14.79
CA GLU A 272 6.08 -13.99 -14.96
C GLU A 272 5.56 -15.28 -14.28
N SER A 273 6.13 -16.44 -14.67
CA SER A 273 6.18 -17.68 -13.87
C SER A 273 4.97 -18.64 -13.84
N ILE A 274 4.24 -18.84 -14.95
CA ILE A 274 3.46 -20.10 -15.12
C ILE A 274 4.44 -21.25 -15.39
N ILE A 275 5.27 -21.07 -16.42
CA ILE A 275 6.45 -21.89 -16.68
C ILE A 275 7.55 -21.39 -15.73
N THR A 276 8.18 -22.31 -14.99
CA THR A 276 9.32 -21.98 -14.12
C THR A 276 10.61 -22.37 -14.84
N GLN A 277 11.54 -21.42 -14.99
CA GLN A 277 12.79 -21.63 -15.72
C GLN A 277 14.01 -21.07 -14.99
N MET A 278 15.18 -21.71 -15.14
CA MET A 278 16.45 -21.22 -14.59
C MET A 278 17.62 -21.49 -15.53
N ARG A 279 18.57 -20.56 -15.62
CA ARG A 279 19.77 -20.62 -16.48
C ARG A 279 21.01 -21.00 -15.69
N SER A 280 21.97 -21.66 -16.35
CA SER A 280 23.32 -21.84 -15.82
C SER A 280 24.02 -20.51 -15.52
N ALA A 281 25.01 -20.55 -14.63
CA ALA A 281 25.76 -19.36 -14.22
C ALA A 281 26.66 -18.75 -15.32
N ASP A 282 26.85 -19.44 -16.45
CA ASP A 282 27.46 -18.91 -17.68
C ASP A 282 26.44 -18.65 -18.81
N GLY A 283 25.19 -19.09 -18.66
CA GLY A 283 24.06 -18.78 -19.54
C GLY A 283 23.93 -19.66 -20.79
N HIS A 284 24.65 -20.78 -20.84
CA HIS A 284 24.61 -21.73 -21.96
C HIS A 284 23.56 -22.84 -21.82
N GLU A 285 22.95 -22.99 -20.64
CA GLU A 285 22.00 -24.06 -20.33
C GLU A 285 20.75 -23.47 -19.66
N LEU A 286 19.59 -24.09 -19.89
CA LEU A 286 18.29 -23.68 -19.37
C LEU A 286 17.45 -24.91 -18.96
N GLU A 287 16.91 -24.87 -17.75
CA GLU A 287 15.89 -25.80 -17.24
C GLU A 287 14.52 -25.13 -17.32
N MET A 288 13.48 -25.91 -17.58
CA MET A 288 12.12 -25.43 -17.82
C MET A 288 11.09 -26.45 -17.31
N LYS A 289 10.27 -26.05 -16.33
CA LYS A 289 9.15 -26.85 -15.80
C LYS A 289 7.81 -26.32 -16.31
N VAL A 290 7.01 -27.23 -16.85
CA VAL A 290 5.66 -26.99 -17.39
C VAL A 290 4.64 -27.80 -16.60
N PRO A 291 3.73 -27.18 -15.82
CA PRO A 291 2.69 -27.89 -15.08
C PRO A 291 1.65 -28.55 -16.00
N LEU A 292 1.26 -29.79 -15.71
CA LEU A 292 0.19 -30.51 -16.43
C LEU A 292 -1.19 -30.30 -15.79
N LYS A 293 -1.26 -30.25 -14.45
CA LYS A 293 -2.54 -30.26 -13.72
C LYS A 293 -3.18 -28.88 -13.60
N GLY A 294 -4.42 -28.80 -14.05
CA GLY A 294 -5.33 -27.68 -13.77
C GLY A 294 -5.33 -26.55 -14.82
N PHE A 295 -4.46 -26.59 -15.82
CA PHE A 295 -4.35 -25.54 -16.84
C PHE A 295 -5.18 -25.81 -18.11
N LEU A 296 -5.26 -27.06 -18.56
CA LEU A 296 -5.99 -27.47 -19.77
C LEU A 296 -6.98 -28.61 -19.49
N VAL A 297 -8.27 -28.30 -19.52
CA VAL A 297 -9.38 -29.26 -19.48
C VAL A 297 -10.34 -29.02 -20.65
N ASP A 298 -11.03 -30.08 -21.08
CA ASP A 298 -12.12 -29.99 -22.04
C ASP A 298 -13.37 -29.31 -21.42
N PRO A 299 -14.42 -29.00 -22.21
CA PRO A 299 -15.63 -28.35 -21.70
C PRO A 299 -16.45 -29.18 -20.68
N ASP A 300 -16.21 -30.50 -20.58
CA ASP A 300 -16.83 -31.38 -19.58
C ASP A 300 -15.97 -31.51 -18.29
N GLY A 301 -14.75 -30.95 -18.30
CA GLY A 301 -13.82 -30.88 -17.17
C GLY A 301 -12.77 -31.99 -17.11
N ASN A 302 -12.57 -32.74 -18.20
CA ASN A 302 -11.55 -33.79 -18.30
C ASN A 302 -10.19 -33.19 -18.71
N PRO A 303 -9.03 -33.66 -18.18
CA PRO A 303 -7.71 -33.18 -18.62
C PRO A 303 -7.46 -33.43 -20.10
N ILE A 304 -6.86 -32.46 -20.79
CA ILE A 304 -6.45 -32.59 -22.20
C ILE A 304 -5.15 -33.41 -22.34
N ILE A 305 -4.31 -33.45 -21.29
CA ILE A 305 -3.17 -34.37 -21.17
C ILE A 305 -3.35 -35.19 -19.88
N SER A 306 -3.11 -36.49 -19.96
CA SER A 306 -3.33 -37.51 -18.92
C SER A 306 -2.14 -38.46 -18.79
N ALA A 307 -2.12 -39.28 -17.73
CA ALA A 307 -1.06 -40.25 -17.43
C ALA A 307 -1.09 -41.52 -18.33
N ASP A 308 -1.77 -41.44 -19.48
CA ASP A 308 -1.83 -42.43 -20.55
C ASP A 308 -1.72 -41.78 -21.96
N SER A 309 -1.55 -40.46 -22.04
CA SER A 309 -1.33 -39.72 -23.29
C SER A 309 -0.03 -40.12 -24.00
N ILE A 310 0.00 -39.91 -25.31
CA ILE A 310 1.19 -40.07 -26.15
C ILE A 310 1.35 -38.77 -26.94
N LEU A 311 2.49 -38.11 -26.77
CA LEU A 311 2.77 -36.77 -27.28
C LEU A 311 3.84 -36.81 -28.38
N ASN A 312 3.78 -35.89 -29.33
CA ASN A 312 4.90 -35.59 -30.23
C ASN A 312 5.48 -34.22 -29.84
N LEU A 313 6.81 -34.10 -29.77
CA LEU A 313 7.50 -32.91 -29.24
C LEU A 313 8.59 -32.43 -30.22
N SER A 314 8.71 -31.12 -30.45
CA SER A 314 9.89 -30.52 -31.11
C SER A 314 10.39 -29.30 -30.34
N PHE A 315 11.67 -28.97 -30.50
CA PHE A 315 12.43 -28.03 -29.66
C PHE A 315 13.16 -27.01 -30.55
N SER A 316 12.92 -25.72 -30.34
CA SER A 316 13.45 -24.64 -31.17
C SER A 316 14.11 -23.53 -30.34
N LEU A 317 15.17 -22.94 -30.90
CA LEU A 317 15.76 -21.68 -30.45
C LEU A 317 15.62 -20.66 -31.59
N GLU A 318 15.04 -19.49 -31.31
CA GLU A 318 14.90 -18.43 -32.33
C GLU A 318 15.40 -17.07 -31.84
N ALA A 319 15.81 -16.21 -32.78
CA ALA A 319 16.12 -14.82 -32.52
C ALA A 319 15.79 -13.91 -33.71
N SER A 320 15.63 -12.62 -33.43
CA SER A 320 15.27 -11.61 -34.43
C SER A 320 16.14 -10.34 -34.35
N GLY A 321 16.01 -9.46 -35.33
CA GLY A 321 16.66 -8.14 -35.32
C GLY A 321 18.19 -8.23 -35.28
N GLU A 322 18.88 -7.50 -34.38
CA GLU A 322 20.35 -7.53 -34.36
C GLU A 322 20.95 -8.88 -33.93
N LEU A 323 20.17 -9.75 -33.28
CA LEU A 323 20.56 -11.11 -32.93
C LEU A 323 20.45 -12.09 -34.13
N ALA A 324 19.76 -11.70 -35.20
CA ALA A 324 19.73 -12.40 -36.49
C ALA A 324 20.70 -11.81 -37.53
N ASN A 325 21.12 -10.54 -37.36
CA ASN A 325 22.00 -9.83 -38.30
C ASN A 325 23.49 -10.04 -38.01
N GLY A 326 24.17 -10.87 -38.81
CA GLY A 326 25.63 -10.95 -38.71
C GLY A 326 26.35 -11.83 -39.75
N THR A 327 25.66 -12.79 -40.36
CA THR A 327 26.31 -13.73 -41.29
C THR A 327 26.53 -13.11 -42.67
N PRO A 328 27.58 -13.51 -43.42
CA PRO A 328 27.76 -13.08 -44.82
C PRO A 328 26.67 -13.58 -45.79
N GLN A 329 25.77 -14.45 -45.31
CA GLN A 329 24.70 -15.09 -46.07
C GLN A 329 23.35 -14.40 -45.81
N ASN A 330 23.06 -14.00 -44.57
CA ASN A 330 21.87 -13.24 -44.20
C ASN A 330 22.22 -11.78 -43.77
N PRO A 331 22.58 -10.89 -44.72
CA PRO A 331 23.13 -9.56 -44.42
C PRO A 331 22.09 -8.50 -44.06
N ASN A 332 20.80 -8.83 -44.02
CA ASN A 332 19.69 -7.95 -43.63
C ASN A 332 18.68 -8.68 -42.70
N GLY A 333 19.07 -9.80 -42.08
CA GLY A 333 18.13 -10.82 -41.57
C GLY A 333 17.09 -10.30 -40.58
N GLU A 334 15.84 -10.67 -40.78
CA GLU A 334 14.76 -10.31 -39.86
C GLU A 334 14.67 -11.32 -38.70
N TRP A 335 14.86 -12.61 -39.00
CA TRP A 335 14.80 -13.75 -38.08
C TRP A 335 15.89 -14.80 -38.35
N ALA A 336 16.05 -15.71 -37.40
CA ALA A 336 17.10 -16.70 -37.27
C ALA A 336 16.62 -17.83 -36.35
N SER A 337 16.51 -19.07 -36.82
CA SER A 337 16.07 -20.21 -36.00
C SER A 337 16.95 -21.46 -36.15
N ASP A 338 17.01 -22.25 -35.08
CA ASP A 338 17.49 -23.63 -35.03
C ASP A 338 16.37 -24.50 -34.44
N THR A 339 16.21 -25.76 -34.87
CA THR A 339 15.13 -26.65 -34.43
C THR A 339 15.53 -28.12 -34.57
N ALA A 340 15.48 -28.84 -33.46
CA ALA A 340 15.90 -30.24 -33.39
C ALA A 340 14.89 -31.23 -34.01
N ASP A 341 15.43 -32.39 -34.43
CA ASP A 341 14.67 -33.60 -34.79
C ASP A 341 13.61 -33.90 -33.70
N PRO A 342 12.32 -34.12 -34.06
CA PRO A 342 11.25 -34.27 -33.08
C PRO A 342 11.26 -35.61 -32.36
N ILE A 343 10.81 -35.60 -31.10
CA ILE A 343 10.52 -36.80 -30.31
C ILE A 343 9.10 -37.25 -30.66
N VAL A 344 9.00 -38.34 -31.42
CA VAL A 344 7.73 -38.92 -31.86
C VAL A 344 7.28 -40.01 -30.87
N GLY A 345 6.05 -39.92 -30.37
CA GLY A 345 5.44 -40.94 -29.53
C GLY A 345 5.93 -40.98 -28.08
N TYR A 346 6.23 -39.83 -27.48
CA TYR A 346 6.59 -39.69 -26.06
C TYR A 346 5.42 -40.12 -25.17
N SER A 347 5.61 -41.17 -24.36
CA SER A 347 4.54 -41.82 -23.60
C SER A 347 4.46 -41.33 -22.15
N MET A 348 3.28 -40.90 -21.71
CA MET A 348 2.99 -40.47 -20.33
C MET A 348 2.59 -41.64 -19.38
N PHE A 349 2.59 -42.88 -19.88
CA PHE A 349 2.19 -44.07 -19.13
C PHE A 349 2.99 -44.28 -17.84
N TYR A 350 2.28 -44.50 -16.73
CA TYR A 350 2.85 -44.80 -15.41
C TYR A 350 2.51 -46.25 -14.99
N ASN A 351 3.53 -47.05 -14.66
CA ASN A 351 3.42 -48.36 -14.01
C ASN A 351 3.84 -48.21 -12.54
N ALA A 352 3.10 -48.79 -11.59
CA ALA A 352 3.40 -48.71 -10.16
C ALA A 352 4.02 -50.01 -9.61
N PRO A 353 5.07 -49.96 -8.77
CA PRO A 353 5.68 -51.16 -8.22
C PRO A 353 4.75 -51.91 -7.25
N PRO A 354 4.71 -53.26 -7.30
CA PRO A 354 3.78 -54.07 -6.51
C PRO A 354 4.14 -54.14 -5.02
N MET A 355 3.11 -54.32 -4.19
CA MET A 355 3.23 -54.49 -2.73
C MET A 355 2.80 -55.89 -2.28
N VAL A 356 3.38 -56.41 -1.19
CA VAL A 356 3.07 -57.74 -0.65
C VAL A 356 2.84 -57.72 0.86
N GLU A 357 1.76 -58.37 1.30
CA GLU A 357 1.44 -58.62 2.71
C GLU A 357 1.22 -60.13 2.98
N LEU A 358 1.43 -60.53 4.24
CA LEU A 358 1.07 -61.86 4.73
C LEU A 358 -0.14 -61.79 5.67
N GLU A 359 -1.18 -62.57 5.38
CA GLU A 359 -2.38 -62.71 6.22
C GLU A 359 -2.40 -64.07 6.97
N ASN A 360 -3.31 -64.22 7.94
CA ASN A 360 -3.56 -65.47 8.69
C ASN A 360 -2.30 -66.14 9.29
N ARG A 361 -1.33 -65.30 9.72
CA ARG A 361 0.01 -65.73 10.16
C ARG A 361 -0.04 -66.65 11.40
N VAL A 362 0.67 -67.77 11.33
CA VAL A 362 1.00 -68.64 12.47
C VAL A 362 2.24 -68.08 13.17
N THR A 363 2.08 -67.59 14.40
CA THR A 363 3.15 -66.96 15.19
C THR A 363 4.02 -67.96 15.95
N ASP A 364 3.48 -69.13 16.31
CA ASP A 364 4.09 -70.05 17.25
C ASP A 364 3.93 -71.51 16.83
N LEU A 365 4.99 -72.30 17.07
CA LEU A 365 5.02 -73.75 16.99
C LEU A 365 5.70 -74.31 18.25
N PHE A 366 5.56 -75.62 18.47
CA PHE A 366 6.26 -76.35 19.54
C PHE A 366 7.16 -77.43 18.94
N ASP A 367 8.21 -77.84 19.65
CA ASP A 367 9.11 -78.94 19.22
C ASP A 367 8.36 -80.28 19.01
N GLY A 368 7.23 -80.46 19.67
CA GLY A 368 6.33 -81.59 19.48
C GLY A 368 5.41 -81.54 18.25
N THR A 369 5.50 -80.52 17.38
CA THR A 369 4.56 -80.33 16.26
C THR A 369 4.76 -81.35 15.13
N ASP A 370 3.66 -81.95 14.65
CA ASP A 370 3.70 -82.94 13.57
C ASP A 370 3.88 -82.26 12.19
N THR A 371 5.14 -82.09 11.78
CA THR A 371 5.53 -81.58 10.46
C THR A 371 5.59 -82.66 9.37
N THR A 372 5.05 -83.87 9.58
CA THR A 372 5.16 -84.95 8.57
C THR A 372 4.38 -84.67 7.27
N SER A 373 3.47 -83.71 7.31
CA SER A 373 2.95 -82.98 6.15
C SER A 373 3.30 -81.49 6.23
N ARG A 374 3.17 -80.77 5.11
CA ARG A 374 3.31 -79.31 5.10
C ARG A 374 2.37 -78.66 6.11
N VAL A 375 2.84 -77.61 6.76
CA VAL A 375 2.04 -76.76 7.66
C VAL A 375 1.85 -75.43 6.95
N LYS A 376 0.60 -75.01 6.70
CA LYS A 376 0.34 -73.64 6.21
C LYS A 376 0.69 -72.67 7.33
N VAL A 377 1.45 -71.63 7.03
CA VAL A 377 1.87 -70.62 8.00
C VAL A 377 1.29 -69.24 7.70
N ALA A 378 1.02 -68.90 6.44
CA ALA A 378 0.35 -67.64 6.08
C ALA A 378 -0.38 -67.75 4.73
N ASP A 379 -1.28 -66.80 4.49
CA ASP A 379 -1.76 -66.39 3.17
C ASP A 379 -0.85 -65.27 2.63
N ILE A 380 -0.70 -65.16 1.31
CA ILE A 380 0.08 -64.12 0.61
C ILE A 380 -0.88 -63.25 -0.19
N VAL A 381 -0.91 -61.95 0.12
CA VAL A 381 -1.72 -60.95 -0.58
C VAL A 381 -0.79 -60.04 -1.35
N ILE A 382 -1.03 -59.87 -2.65
CA ILE A 382 -0.33 -58.89 -3.49
C ILE A 382 -1.33 -57.77 -3.81
N THR A 383 -0.88 -56.52 -3.72
CA THR A 383 -1.62 -55.35 -4.22
C THR A 383 -0.77 -54.68 -5.30
N ASP A 384 -1.39 -54.47 -6.46
CA ASP A 384 -0.73 -54.23 -7.73
C ASP A 384 -1.74 -53.54 -8.67
N ASP A 385 -1.26 -52.74 -9.65
CA ASP A 385 -2.13 -52.09 -10.64
C ASP A 385 -2.60 -53.05 -11.77
N ALA A 386 -1.94 -54.21 -11.84
CA ALA A 386 -2.19 -55.36 -12.72
C ALA A 386 -1.63 -55.27 -14.15
N GLU A 387 -0.76 -54.31 -14.44
CA GLU A 387 0.24 -54.44 -15.50
C GLU A 387 1.51 -55.17 -14.97
N GLY A 388 2.49 -55.45 -15.83
CA GLY A 388 3.70 -56.21 -15.44
C GLY A 388 3.46 -57.70 -15.08
N THR A 389 4.41 -58.31 -14.36
CA THR A 389 4.34 -59.70 -13.87
C THR A 389 5.09 -59.93 -12.54
N ASN A 390 4.33 -59.93 -11.44
CA ASN A 390 4.79 -60.30 -10.10
C ASN A 390 5.48 -61.69 -10.01
N GLU A 391 6.80 -61.74 -9.77
CA GLU A 391 7.54 -62.94 -9.36
C GLU A 391 7.70 -63.00 -7.82
N LEU A 392 7.17 -64.05 -7.18
CA LEU A 392 7.31 -64.26 -5.74
C LEU A 392 8.56 -65.07 -5.39
N THR A 393 9.38 -64.54 -4.48
CA THR A 393 10.62 -65.17 -4.00
C THR A 393 10.66 -65.30 -2.48
N LEU A 394 11.57 -66.13 -1.95
CA LEU A 394 11.80 -66.30 -0.51
C LEU A 394 13.21 -65.88 -0.11
N THR A 395 13.30 -65.05 0.94
CA THR A 395 14.54 -64.59 1.58
C THR A 395 14.44 -64.77 3.11
N GLY A 396 15.47 -64.36 3.86
CA GLY A 396 15.58 -64.62 5.31
C GLY A 396 16.46 -65.84 5.64
N ALA A 397 16.77 -66.01 6.93
CA ALA A 397 17.73 -67.02 7.40
C ALA A 397 17.24 -68.46 7.20
N ASP A 398 15.92 -68.66 7.29
CA ASP A 398 15.27 -69.97 7.30
C ASP A 398 14.45 -70.25 6.03
N ALA A 399 14.58 -69.44 4.98
CA ALA A 399 13.86 -69.59 3.71
C ALA A 399 13.92 -71.01 3.12
N ASP A 400 15.05 -71.72 3.31
CA ASP A 400 15.24 -73.11 2.91
C ASP A 400 14.27 -74.09 3.61
N LEU A 401 13.59 -73.70 4.69
CA LEU A 401 12.56 -74.46 5.41
C LEU A 401 11.12 -74.17 4.94
N PHE A 402 10.90 -73.15 4.11
CA PHE A 402 9.57 -72.73 3.64
C PHE A 402 9.39 -72.92 2.12
N GLU A 403 8.15 -73.00 1.65
CA GLU A 403 7.79 -73.03 0.23
C GLU A 403 6.49 -72.25 -0.04
N ILE A 404 6.46 -71.50 -1.13
CA ILE A 404 5.26 -70.83 -1.65
C ILE A 404 4.50 -71.82 -2.55
N ILE A 405 3.18 -71.90 -2.41
CA ILE A 405 2.32 -72.73 -3.25
C ILE A 405 1.08 -71.92 -3.64
N GLY A 406 1.17 -71.17 -4.74
CA GLY A 406 0.15 -70.21 -5.12
C GLY A 406 0.19 -68.99 -4.20
N ASP A 407 -0.97 -68.61 -3.68
CA ASP A 407 -1.24 -67.55 -2.71
C ASP A 407 -1.04 -67.99 -1.24
N GLU A 408 -0.40 -69.13 -0.98
CA GLU A 408 -0.19 -69.68 0.36
C GLU A 408 1.30 -69.92 0.69
N LEU A 409 1.74 -69.52 1.88
CA LEU A 409 3.08 -69.82 2.42
C LEU A 409 3.03 -71.04 3.35
N PHE A 410 3.93 -72.00 3.13
CA PHE A 410 4.02 -73.25 3.88
C PHE A 410 5.39 -73.47 4.51
N LEU A 411 5.42 -74.05 5.71
CA LEU A 411 6.58 -74.78 6.21
C LEU A 411 6.66 -76.15 5.50
N LYS A 412 7.85 -76.50 5.00
CA LYS A 412 8.11 -77.73 4.23
C LYS A 412 7.81 -78.99 5.06
N ALA A 413 7.29 -80.02 4.39
CA ALA A 413 7.03 -81.31 5.01
C ALA A 413 8.34 -82.00 5.45
N GLY A 414 8.44 -82.34 6.73
CA GLY A 414 9.61 -82.96 7.35
C GLY A 414 10.63 -82.00 7.95
N THR A 415 10.35 -80.69 8.02
CA THR A 415 11.15 -79.75 8.80
C THR A 415 11.19 -80.16 10.26
N VAL A 416 12.39 -80.25 10.84
CA VAL A 416 12.58 -80.54 12.27
C VAL A 416 12.55 -79.21 13.03
N LEU A 417 11.74 -79.17 14.09
CA LEU A 417 11.68 -78.08 15.05
C LEU A 417 12.52 -78.47 16.28
N ASP A 418 13.29 -77.51 16.80
CA ASP A 418 14.19 -77.67 17.94
C ASP A 418 14.47 -76.29 18.54
N SER A 419 13.68 -75.89 19.56
CA SER A 419 13.82 -74.65 20.32
C SER A 419 15.24 -74.44 20.87
N GLY A 420 15.96 -75.52 21.16
CA GLY A 420 17.34 -75.51 21.63
C GLY A 420 18.39 -75.21 20.56
N THR A 421 18.05 -75.26 19.26
CA THR A 421 19.00 -74.95 18.17
C THR A 421 18.49 -73.99 17.09
N ASN A 422 17.18 -73.84 16.91
CA ASN A 422 16.55 -72.81 16.08
C ASN A 422 15.20 -72.34 16.67
N PRO A 423 15.21 -71.55 17.76
CA PRO A 423 14.00 -71.10 18.47
C PRO A 423 13.13 -70.11 17.68
N VAL A 424 13.62 -69.59 16.56
CA VAL A 424 12.92 -68.55 15.78
C VAL A 424 13.17 -68.79 14.29
N LEU A 425 12.13 -69.16 13.55
CA LEU A 425 12.20 -69.33 12.10
C LEU A 425 11.93 -67.99 11.41
N ASN A 426 12.86 -67.52 10.59
CA ASN A 426 12.81 -66.21 9.93
C ASN A 426 12.77 -66.37 8.40
N VAL A 427 11.67 -65.94 7.79
CA VAL A 427 11.47 -65.95 6.33
C VAL A 427 10.79 -64.65 5.89
N ALA A 428 11.13 -64.15 4.71
CA ALA A 428 10.36 -63.10 4.05
C ALA A 428 9.89 -63.57 2.67
N VAL A 429 8.67 -63.20 2.31
CA VAL A 429 8.15 -63.30 0.94
C VAL A 429 8.40 -61.95 0.29
N ASN A 430 9.11 -61.93 -0.84
CA ASN A 430 9.31 -60.72 -1.63
C ASN A 430 8.55 -60.83 -2.96
N VAL A 431 8.04 -59.70 -3.43
CA VAL A 431 7.45 -59.54 -4.77
C VAL A 431 8.36 -58.66 -5.62
N ASP A 432 8.38 -58.91 -6.92
CA ASP A 432 9.30 -58.31 -7.89
C ASP A 432 8.55 -58.26 -9.23
N ASP A 433 8.18 -57.08 -9.74
CA ASP A 433 7.90 -56.93 -11.17
C ASP A 433 9.17 -56.43 -11.87
N GLY A 434 9.84 -57.34 -12.57
CA GLY A 434 11.11 -57.05 -13.28
C GLY A 434 11.01 -56.05 -14.45
N THR A 435 9.98 -55.21 -14.50
CA THR A 435 9.83 -54.06 -15.42
C THR A 435 9.82 -52.69 -14.74
N VAL A 436 9.68 -52.63 -13.41
CA VAL A 436 9.57 -51.38 -12.63
C VAL A 436 10.36 -51.46 -11.31
N GLY A 437 10.46 -50.33 -10.60
CA GLY A 437 10.86 -50.29 -9.19
C GLY A 437 12.27 -50.81 -8.87
N SER A 438 12.38 -51.65 -7.84
CA SER A 438 13.66 -52.12 -7.29
C SER A 438 13.60 -53.63 -7.06
N THR A 439 14.74 -54.33 -7.00
CA THR A 439 14.73 -55.81 -6.96
C THR A 439 15.11 -56.36 -5.57
N PRO A 440 14.16 -56.84 -4.73
CA PRO A 440 12.70 -56.90 -4.91
C PRO A 440 11.97 -55.59 -4.54
N ASP A 441 10.76 -55.41 -5.05
CA ASP A 441 9.95 -54.18 -4.91
C ASP A 441 9.43 -54.00 -3.49
N ASP A 442 8.91 -55.07 -2.91
CA ASP A 442 8.42 -55.12 -1.53
C ASP A 442 8.68 -56.50 -0.89
N SER A 443 8.75 -56.55 0.44
CA SER A 443 9.06 -57.77 1.19
C SER A 443 8.33 -57.89 2.54
N ALA A 444 7.42 -58.86 2.61
CA ALA A 444 6.68 -59.22 3.80
C ALA A 444 7.48 -60.21 4.67
N ALA A 445 8.08 -59.71 5.75
CA ALA A 445 8.77 -60.53 6.73
C ALA A 445 7.79 -61.30 7.65
N MET A 446 8.17 -62.54 7.99
CA MET A 446 7.48 -63.42 8.92
C MET A 446 8.46 -64.11 9.87
N VAL A 447 8.05 -64.17 11.12
CA VAL A 447 8.80 -64.75 12.23
C VAL A 447 7.89 -65.77 12.91
N ILE A 448 8.41 -66.97 13.20
CA ILE A 448 7.68 -68.03 13.92
C ILE A 448 8.53 -68.51 15.09
N THR A 449 8.03 -68.38 16.31
CA THR A 449 8.69 -68.86 17.52
C THR A 449 8.51 -70.37 17.67
N VAL A 450 9.53 -71.06 18.21
CA VAL A 450 9.52 -72.49 18.46
C VAL A 450 9.79 -72.75 19.95
N ASN A 451 8.80 -73.31 20.65
CA ASN A 451 8.75 -73.39 22.11
C ASN A 451 8.95 -74.83 22.67
N ASP A 452 9.54 -74.92 23.87
CA ASP A 452 9.84 -76.15 24.65
C ASP A 452 8.62 -76.63 25.49
N ASP A 453 8.71 -77.77 26.21
CA ASP A 453 7.62 -78.41 26.96
C ASP A 453 7.84 -78.64 28.49
N VAL A 454 8.77 -77.91 29.12
CA VAL A 454 9.21 -78.11 30.52
C VAL A 454 9.16 -76.82 31.36
N ASN A 455 8.60 -76.92 32.58
CA ASN A 455 8.42 -75.79 33.50
C ASN A 455 9.75 -75.36 34.15
N ASP A 456 10.15 -74.11 33.96
CA ASP A 456 11.29 -73.44 34.59
C ASP A 456 10.79 -72.32 35.54
N PRO A 457 11.67 -71.56 36.24
CA PRO A 457 11.25 -70.46 37.11
C PRO A 457 11.33 -69.07 36.43
N PRO A 458 10.39 -68.16 36.73
CA PRO A 458 10.28 -66.86 36.07
C PRO A 458 11.40 -65.88 36.42
N MET A 459 11.71 -65.01 35.46
CA MET A 459 12.55 -63.82 35.62
C MET A 459 11.75 -62.54 35.39
N VAL A 460 12.16 -61.42 35.98
CA VAL A 460 11.51 -60.12 35.77
C VAL A 460 12.51 -59.00 35.49
N ALA A 461 12.22 -58.19 34.47
CA ALA A 461 12.95 -56.99 34.10
C ALA A 461 12.00 -55.78 34.03
N LEU A 462 12.58 -54.58 34.05
CA LEU A 462 11.85 -53.32 33.83
C LEU A 462 12.43 -52.59 32.62
N GLU A 463 11.59 -52.40 31.60
CA GLU A 463 11.93 -51.67 30.38
C GLU A 463 11.22 -50.31 30.32
N ASN A 464 11.60 -49.46 29.36
CA ASN A 464 11.08 -48.09 29.19
C ASN A 464 11.03 -47.26 30.50
N THR A 465 12.05 -47.44 31.35
CA THR A 465 12.06 -46.94 32.72
C THR A 465 12.21 -45.42 32.81
N VAL A 466 11.21 -44.77 33.40
CA VAL A 466 11.26 -43.37 33.81
C VAL A 466 12.16 -43.27 35.04
N THR A 467 13.41 -42.86 34.83
CA THR A 467 14.44 -42.76 35.89
C THR A 467 14.55 -41.36 36.50
N ILE A 468 13.88 -40.37 35.91
CA ILE A 468 13.78 -38.99 36.41
C ILE A 468 12.32 -38.52 36.21
N LEU A 469 11.72 -37.91 37.24
CA LEU A 469 10.44 -37.21 37.16
C LEU A 469 10.58 -35.75 37.63
N PRO A 470 10.09 -34.76 36.87
CA PRO A 470 9.86 -33.40 37.36
C PRO A 470 8.97 -33.41 38.60
N GLU A 471 9.30 -32.67 39.68
CA GLU A 471 8.46 -32.68 40.88
C GLU A 471 7.08 -32.01 40.68
N ASN A 472 6.90 -31.24 39.60
CA ASN A 472 5.60 -30.68 39.21
C ASN A 472 4.77 -31.58 38.27
N THR A 473 5.19 -32.83 38.01
CA THR A 473 4.49 -33.76 37.11
C THR A 473 3.02 -33.91 37.53
N ASP A 474 2.09 -33.76 36.57
CA ASP A 474 0.66 -33.90 36.83
C ASP A 474 0.30 -35.36 37.14
N THR A 475 0.16 -35.66 38.43
CA THR A 475 -0.29 -36.95 38.95
C THR A 475 -1.82 -37.02 39.14
N THR A 476 -2.63 -36.11 38.60
CA THR A 476 -4.11 -36.24 38.71
C THR A 476 -4.63 -37.51 38.03
N SER A 477 -3.93 -37.99 37.01
CA SER A 477 -3.97 -39.38 36.51
C SER A 477 -2.75 -40.18 36.96
N ARG A 478 -2.82 -41.52 36.91
CA ARG A 478 -1.66 -42.38 37.12
C ARG A 478 -0.62 -42.15 36.01
N VAL A 479 0.67 -42.19 36.35
CA VAL A 479 1.79 -41.95 35.42
C VAL A 479 2.51 -43.26 35.17
N LYS A 480 2.64 -43.70 33.91
CA LYS A 480 3.41 -44.92 33.58
C LYS A 480 4.89 -44.66 33.82
N VAL A 481 5.58 -45.56 34.52
CA VAL A 481 7.00 -45.42 34.89
C VAL A 481 7.89 -46.56 34.41
N ALA A 482 7.34 -47.71 34.04
CA ALA A 482 8.07 -48.79 33.37
C ALA A 482 7.10 -49.77 32.70
N ASP A 483 7.64 -50.56 31.77
CA ASP A 483 7.08 -51.83 31.32
C ASP A 483 7.68 -52.97 32.16
N ILE A 484 6.86 -53.95 32.56
CA ILE A 484 7.24 -55.10 33.37
C ILE A 484 7.37 -56.31 32.46
N VAL A 485 8.59 -56.60 32.02
CA VAL A 485 8.88 -57.75 31.18
C VAL A 485 9.11 -58.96 32.09
N VAL A 486 8.13 -59.86 32.16
CA VAL A 486 8.30 -61.19 32.75
C VAL A 486 8.74 -62.15 31.65
N THR A 487 9.84 -62.86 31.88
CA THR A 487 10.32 -63.92 31.00
C THR A 487 10.22 -65.25 31.73
N ASP A 488 9.37 -66.15 31.22
CA ASP A 488 9.09 -67.45 31.79
C ASP A 488 8.69 -68.43 30.67
N ASP A 489 8.59 -69.73 30.97
CA ASP A 489 8.01 -70.70 30.05
C ASP A 489 6.46 -70.68 30.11
N PRO A 490 5.72 -71.33 29.19
CA PRO A 490 4.25 -71.24 29.12
C PRO A 490 3.51 -72.12 30.16
N LEU A 491 4.21 -72.67 31.15
CA LEU A 491 3.64 -73.40 32.29
C LEU A 491 3.53 -72.47 33.53
N GLY A 492 3.49 -73.00 34.75
CA GLY A 492 3.33 -72.19 35.98
C GLY A 492 2.09 -71.27 36.02
N THR A 493 2.15 -70.24 36.86
CA THR A 493 1.29 -69.03 36.84
C THR A 493 1.98 -67.87 37.57
N ASN A 494 2.48 -66.91 36.81
CA ASN A 494 3.19 -65.73 37.31
C ASN A 494 2.34 -64.77 38.15
N VAL A 495 2.78 -64.49 39.38
CA VAL A 495 2.16 -63.52 40.30
C VAL A 495 3.10 -62.34 40.55
N LEU A 496 2.76 -61.18 39.99
CA LEU A 496 3.48 -59.93 40.26
C LEU A 496 3.09 -59.29 41.60
N SER A 497 4.07 -58.72 42.31
CA SER A 497 3.85 -57.96 43.54
C SER A 497 4.88 -56.83 43.73
N LEU A 498 4.53 -55.84 44.56
CA LEU A 498 5.39 -54.67 44.86
C LEU A 498 5.97 -54.74 46.27
N THR A 499 7.26 -54.43 46.38
CA THR A 499 8.00 -54.16 47.62
C THR A 499 8.89 -52.92 47.41
N GLY A 500 9.57 -52.42 48.45
CA GLY A 500 10.38 -51.19 48.38
C GLY A 500 10.08 -50.24 49.54
N ALA A 501 10.62 -49.01 49.46
CA ALA A 501 10.30 -47.95 50.42
C ALA A 501 8.99 -47.25 50.04
N ASP A 502 8.78 -47.01 48.75
CA ASP A 502 7.71 -46.20 48.20
C ASP A 502 6.64 -47.02 47.48
N ALA A 503 6.65 -48.35 47.64
CA ALA A 503 5.72 -49.27 46.97
C ALA A 503 4.23 -48.92 47.14
N ASP A 504 3.85 -48.28 48.25
CA ASP A 504 2.48 -47.78 48.48
C ASP A 504 2.08 -46.66 47.51
N LEU A 505 3.03 -45.98 46.85
CA LEU A 505 2.81 -44.96 45.81
C LEU A 505 2.66 -45.55 44.39
N PHE A 506 3.02 -46.81 44.17
CA PHE A 506 2.99 -47.45 42.84
C PHE A 506 1.88 -48.50 42.71
N GLU A 507 1.42 -48.76 41.50
CA GLU A 507 0.48 -49.84 41.17
C GLU A 507 0.92 -50.57 39.90
N ILE A 508 0.51 -51.83 39.77
CA ILE A 508 0.69 -52.64 38.57
C ILE A 508 -0.68 -52.76 37.89
N ASP A 509 -0.74 -52.57 36.58
CA ASP A 509 -1.91 -52.88 35.77
C ASP A 509 -1.46 -53.63 34.51
N GLY A 510 -1.87 -54.90 34.40
CA GLY A 510 -1.31 -55.82 33.40
C GLY A 510 0.20 -55.98 33.55
N ASP A 511 0.91 -55.67 32.47
CA ASP A 511 2.36 -55.64 32.30
C ASP A 511 2.96 -54.23 32.48
N GLU A 512 2.20 -53.25 32.97
CA GLU A 512 2.67 -51.86 33.17
C GLU A 512 2.85 -51.51 34.65
N LEU A 513 3.95 -50.82 34.98
CA LEU A 513 4.18 -50.20 36.29
C LEU A 513 3.78 -48.72 36.26
N PHE A 514 2.91 -48.32 37.19
CA PHE A 514 2.40 -46.95 37.32
C PHE A 514 2.75 -46.33 38.67
N LEU A 515 3.06 -45.03 38.68
CA LEU A 515 2.90 -44.17 39.85
C LEU A 515 1.42 -43.80 39.99
N LYS A 516 0.83 -43.97 41.18
CA LYS A 516 -0.61 -43.80 41.43
C LYS A 516 -1.10 -42.36 41.21
N ALA A 517 -2.34 -42.26 40.75
CA ALA A 517 -3.07 -40.99 40.72
C ALA A 517 -3.19 -40.36 42.13
N GLY A 518 -2.94 -39.05 42.23
CA GLY A 518 -2.93 -38.28 43.46
C GLY A 518 -1.63 -38.36 44.27
N THR A 519 -0.56 -38.94 43.72
CA THR A 519 0.76 -38.97 44.39
C THR A 519 1.37 -37.57 44.43
N VAL A 520 1.58 -37.05 45.63
CA VAL A 520 2.29 -35.77 45.82
C VAL A 520 3.79 -36.01 45.65
N LEU A 521 4.39 -35.34 44.68
CA LEU A 521 5.84 -35.25 44.49
C LEU A 521 6.36 -34.02 45.25
N ASP A 522 7.53 -34.15 45.86
CA ASP A 522 8.20 -33.13 46.69
C ASP A 522 9.65 -33.57 46.91
N ILE A 523 10.58 -32.94 46.20
CA ILE A 523 12.03 -33.27 46.29
C ILE A 523 12.60 -32.97 47.69
N GLY A 524 11.97 -32.04 48.42
CA GLY A 524 12.33 -31.65 49.78
C GLY A 524 11.96 -32.69 50.85
N SER A 525 11.03 -33.61 50.58
CA SER A 525 10.68 -34.70 51.50
C SER A 525 10.95 -36.11 50.98
N ASN A 526 10.88 -36.36 49.66
CA ASN A 526 11.24 -37.66 49.07
C ASN A 526 11.94 -37.51 47.69
N PRO A 527 13.24 -37.19 47.65
CA PRO A 527 13.96 -36.90 46.40
C PRO A 527 14.19 -38.11 45.48
N VAL A 528 13.90 -39.32 45.94
CA VAL A 528 14.00 -40.56 45.16
C VAL A 528 12.81 -41.44 45.51
N LEU A 529 12.12 -41.98 44.50
CA LEU A 529 11.05 -42.96 44.68
C LEU A 529 11.60 -44.37 44.42
N ASP A 530 11.73 -45.18 45.47
CA ASP A 530 12.32 -46.53 45.44
C ASP A 530 11.24 -47.64 45.48
N VAL A 531 11.08 -48.35 44.36
CA VAL A 531 10.13 -49.48 44.20
C VAL A 531 10.80 -50.71 43.60
N VAL A 532 10.33 -51.89 43.99
CA VAL A 532 10.80 -53.21 43.53
C VAL A 532 9.61 -54.03 43.10
N VAL A 533 9.60 -54.44 41.83
CA VAL A 533 8.69 -55.44 41.28
C VAL A 533 9.26 -56.83 41.54
N ASN A 534 8.41 -57.77 41.92
CA ASN A 534 8.78 -59.14 42.33
C ASN A 534 7.86 -60.10 41.57
N VAL A 535 8.39 -61.18 41.02
CA VAL A 535 7.62 -62.26 40.35
C VAL A 535 7.75 -63.57 41.12
N ASP A 536 6.72 -64.40 41.08
CA ASP A 536 6.56 -65.62 41.90
C ASP A 536 5.68 -66.60 41.10
N ASP A 537 6.17 -67.80 40.73
CA ASP A 537 5.32 -68.92 40.34
C ASP A 537 5.15 -69.89 41.52
N ASP A 538 3.91 -70.09 41.98
CA ASP A 538 3.64 -70.87 43.20
C ASP A 538 3.90 -72.39 43.04
N THR A 539 4.31 -72.84 41.85
CA THR A 539 4.58 -74.24 41.52
C THR A 539 6.07 -74.63 41.48
N VAL A 540 6.98 -73.67 41.34
CA VAL A 540 8.41 -73.90 41.05
C VAL A 540 9.34 -73.12 42.00
N GLY A 541 10.64 -73.07 41.70
CA GLY A 541 11.55 -72.02 42.14
C GLY A 541 11.65 -71.71 43.65
N ALA A 542 11.56 -70.42 44.01
CA ALA A 542 11.69 -69.85 45.35
C ALA A 542 10.86 -68.56 45.46
N THR A 543 10.43 -68.15 46.66
CA THR A 543 9.42 -67.06 46.78
C THR A 543 9.97 -65.73 47.33
N PRO A 544 9.97 -64.61 46.58
CA PRO A 544 9.77 -64.50 45.12
C PRO A 544 10.96 -65.07 44.33
N ASP A 545 10.74 -65.39 43.06
CA ASP A 545 11.71 -66.04 42.18
C ASP A 545 12.77 -65.05 41.70
N ASP A 546 12.32 -63.89 41.22
CA ASP A 546 13.17 -62.80 40.77
C ASP A 546 12.58 -61.42 41.12
N THR A 547 13.43 -60.39 41.13
CA THR A 547 13.07 -59.04 41.56
C THR A 547 13.80 -57.95 40.75
N ALA A 548 13.05 -57.01 40.19
CA ALA A 548 13.56 -55.85 39.47
C ALA A 548 13.28 -54.55 40.24
N ALA A 549 14.32 -53.73 40.44
CA ALA A 549 14.22 -52.48 41.19
C ALA A 549 14.27 -51.25 40.27
N LEU A 550 13.40 -50.26 40.54
CA LEU A 550 13.38 -48.95 39.92
C LEU A 550 13.53 -47.87 40.99
N ALA A 551 14.46 -46.94 40.75
CA ALA A 551 14.69 -45.76 41.57
C ALA A 551 14.52 -44.51 40.69
N ILE A 552 13.46 -43.74 40.93
CA ILE A 552 13.14 -42.54 40.15
C ILE A 552 13.66 -41.33 40.89
N GLN A 553 14.62 -40.59 40.33
CA GLN A 553 15.05 -39.31 40.91
C GLN A 553 13.96 -38.25 40.68
N LEU A 554 13.62 -37.46 41.71
CA LEU A 554 12.86 -36.23 41.48
C LEU A 554 13.81 -35.12 41.00
N ALA A 555 13.34 -34.34 40.04
CA ALA A 555 14.04 -33.17 39.52
C ALA A 555 13.31 -31.88 39.90
N GLU A 556 14.08 -30.92 40.42
CA GLU A 556 13.72 -29.51 40.46
C GLU A 556 13.28 -29.05 39.07
N VAL A 557 12.25 -28.22 39.00
CA VAL A 557 11.77 -27.66 37.73
C VAL A 557 12.04 -26.17 37.72
N ASN A 558 12.68 -25.71 36.66
CA ASN A 558 13.01 -24.30 36.46
C ASN A 558 11.73 -23.44 36.51
N ASN A 559 11.74 -22.38 37.30
CA ASN A 559 10.65 -21.42 37.47
C ASN A 559 11.03 -20.07 36.84
N PRO A 560 10.06 -19.34 36.25
CA PRO A 560 10.35 -18.02 35.68
C PRO A 560 10.85 -17.03 36.75
N PRO A 561 11.93 -16.28 36.48
CA PRO A 561 12.54 -15.37 37.43
C PRO A 561 11.70 -14.13 37.72
N ILE A 562 11.80 -13.62 38.96
CA ILE A 562 11.09 -12.45 39.46
C ILE A 562 12.10 -11.32 39.73
N VAL A 563 11.79 -10.08 39.34
CA VAL A 563 12.70 -8.92 39.45
C VAL A 563 12.12 -7.80 40.29
N GLY A 564 12.91 -7.27 41.22
CA GLY A 564 12.52 -6.17 42.11
C GLY A 564 13.61 -5.12 42.27
N LEU A 565 13.21 -3.87 42.56
CA LEU A 565 14.13 -2.75 42.75
C LEU A 565 14.29 -2.38 44.23
N GLY A 566 15.52 -2.50 44.73
CA GLY A 566 15.93 -2.04 46.05
C GLY A 566 16.48 -0.61 46.02
N ASN A 567 16.37 0.10 47.15
CA ASN A 567 16.93 1.44 47.37
C ASN A 567 16.66 2.47 46.24
N ALA A 568 15.52 2.35 45.57
CA ALA A 568 15.19 3.14 44.39
C ALA A 568 15.12 4.65 44.66
N VAL A 569 15.88 5.41 43.87
CA VAL A 569 15.82 6.87 43.80
C VAL A 569 14.58 7.26 43.01
N THR A 570 13.59 7.84 43.70
CA THR A 570 12.31 8.27 43.11
C THR A 570 12.25 9.76 42.77
N THR A 571 13.25 10.54 43.18
CA THR A 571 13.35 11.99 42.93
C THR A 571 14.80 12.41 42.71
N LEU A 572 15.06 13.26 41.71
CA LEU A 572 16.33 13.96 41.52
C LEU A 572 16.07 15.46 41.32
N LEU A 573 17.05 16.31 41.64
CA LEU A 573 17.05 17.71 41.22
C LEU A 573 17.58 17.79 39.77
N GLU A 574 17.11 18.72 38.94
CA GLU A 574 17.63 18.77 37.56
C GLU A 574 19.11 19.17 37.48
N ASN A 575 19.57 20.05 38.38
CA ASN A 575 21.00 20.40 38.50
C ASN A 575 21.85 19.35 39.25
N THR A 576 21.38 18.10 39.37
CA THR A 576 22.18 16.97 39.91
C THR A 576 23.37 16.67 38.99
N ASP A 577 24.59 16.64 39.55
CA ASP A 577 25.82 16.33 38.79
C ASP A 577 25.82 14.88 38.28
N THR A 578 25.51 14.70 36.99
CA THR A 578 25.58 13.43 36.27
C THR A 578 26.91 13.22 35.53
N THR A 579 27.95 14.01 35.77
CA THR A 579 29.28 13.88 35.11
C THR A 579 29.87 12.47 35.23
N PHE A 580 29.49 11.76 36.29
CA PHE A 580 29.70 10.33 36.47
C PHE A 580 28.35 9.63 36.58
N ARG A 581 28.30 8.33 36.22
CA ARG A 581 27.08 7.54 36.33
C ARG A 581 26.52 7.59 37.77
N LEU A 582 25.21 7.75 37.89
CA LEU A 582 24.53 7.90 39.17
C LEU A 582 23.73 6.64 39.45
N LYS A 583 24.01 5.93 40.56
CA LYS A 583 23.24 4.75 40.93
C LYS A 583 21.83 5.16 41.33
N VAL A 584 20.82 4.55 40.71
CA VAL A 584 19.40 4.85 40.95
C VAL A 584 18.63 3.70 41.59
N ALA A 585 19.07 2.45 41.48
CA ALA A 585 18.50 1.32 42.22
C ALA A 585 19.50 0.15 42.38
N ASP A 586 19.23 -0.73 43.34
CA ASP A 586 19.68 -2.12 43.33
C ASP A 586 18.68 -2.96 42.52
N ILE A 587 19.14 -3.91 41.72
CA ILE A 587 18.30 -4.90 41.03
C ILE A 587 18.43 -6.23 41.77
N ALA A 588 17.34 -6.71 42.34
CA ALA A 588 17.25 -8.03 42.95
C ALA A 588 16.45 -8.96 42.04
N VAL A 589 17.12 -9.99 41.50
CA VAL A 589 16.44 -11.13 40.87
C VAL A 589 16.25 -12.23 41.93
N SER A 590 15.06 -12.81 41.97
CA SER A 590 14.72 -13.99 42.75
C SER A 590 14.31 -15.12 41.81
N ASP A 591 14.95 -16.26 41.99
CA ASP A 591 15.01 -17.37 41.04
C ASP A 591 15.41 -18.64 41.83
N ASP A 592 15.12 -19.83 41.30
CA ASP A 592 15.54 -21.11 41.90
C ASP A 592 17.01 -21.48 41.59
N GLY A 593 17.58 -20.91 40.52
CA GLY A 593 18.98 -21.07 40.14
C GLY A 593 19.24 -22.10 39.06
N LEU A 594 18.19 -22.61 38.40
CA LEU A 594 18.25 -23.20 37.07
C LEU A 594 18.29 -22.06 36.01
N GLY A 595 18.26 -22.40 34.72
CA GLY A 595 18.23 -21.41 33.64
C GLY A 595 19.45 -20.46 33.54
N VAL A 596 19.28 -19.34 32.84
CA VAL A 596 20.23 -18.21 32.75
C VAL A 596 19.48 -16.87 32.68
N ASN A 597 19.34 -16.21 33.84
CA ASN A 597 18.74 -14.88 33.96
C ASN A 597 19.46 -13.79 33.15
N VAL A 598 18.76 -13.21 32.16
CA VAL A 598 19.20 -12.06 31.35
C VAL A 598 18.43 -10.81 31.75
N LEU A 599 19.15 -9.78 32.21
CA LEU A 599 18.59 -8.47 32.53
C LEU A 599 18.67 -7.49 31.35
N TYR A 600 17.58 -6.80 31.03
CA TYR A 600 17.56 -5.73 30.02
C TYR A 600 16.59 -4.58 30.37
N LEU A 601 16.61 -3.51 29.58
CA LEU A 601 15.87 -2.27 29.83
C LEU A 601 14.87 -1.97 28.70
N THR A 602 13.66 -1.57 29.07
CA THR A 602 12.63 -1.00 28.17
C THR A 602 11.97 0.23 28.82
N GLY A 603 10.96 0.82 28.17
CA GLY A 603 10.38 2.11 28.58
C GLY A 603 10.99 3.30 27.81
N ALA A 604 10.35 4.47 27.93
CA ALA A 604 10.68 5.65 27.12
C ALA A 604 12.13 6.13 27.31
N ASP A 605 12.59 6.16 28.56
CA ASP A 605 13.89 6.72 28.94
C ASP A 605 15.00 5.67 29.06
N ALA A 606 14.76 4.41 28.67
CA ALA A 606 15.72 3.30 28.80
C ALA A 606 17.11 3.62 28.22
N ASN A 607 17.16 4.45 27.17
CA ASN A 607 18.41 4.91 26.56
C ASN A 607 19.29 5.77 27.50
N LEU A 608 18.73 6.35 28.57
CA LEU A 608 19.43 7.15 29.59
C LEU A 608 19.98 6.31 30.75
N PHE A 609 19.61 5.04 30.86
CA PHE A 609 20.01 4.14 31.95
C PHE A 609 20.97 3.03 31.48
N GLU A 610 21.77 2.47 32.38
CA GLU A 610 22.62 1.30 32.16
C GLU A 610 22.54 0.33 33.36
N ILE A 611 22.57 -0.98 33.08
CA ILE A 611 22.70 -2.03 34.11
C ILE A 611 24.18 -2.38 34.24
N ILE A 612 24.71 -2.43 35.46
CA ILE A 612 26.09 -2.85 35.74
C ILE A 612 26.07 -3.84 36.89
N GLY A 613 26.00 -5.13 36.56
CA GLY A 613 25.81 -6.19 37.56
C GLY A 613 24.39 -6.15 38.13
N ASP A 614 24.30 -6.14 39.46
CA ASP A 614 23.08 -6.04 40.27
C ASP A 614 22.67 -4.58 40.58
N GLU A 615 23.17 -3.60 39.81
CA GLU A 615 22.94 -2.18 40.02
C GLU A 615 22.38 -1.48 38.77
N LEU A 616 21.31 -0.69 38.94
CA LEU A 616 20.77 0.20 37.90
C LEU A 616 21.38 1.59 38.06
N PHE A 617 21.91 2.13 36.96
CA PHE A 617 22.52 3.46 36.88
C PHE A 617 21.80 4.35 35.87
N LEU A 618 21.68 5.64 36.18
CA LEU A 618 21.58 6.69 35.18
C LEU A 618 22.97 6.91 34.57
N LYS A 619 23.06 6.95 33.24
CA LYS A 619 24.33 7.08 32.50
C LYS A 619 25.07 8.39 32.82
N ALA A 620 26.40 8.34 32.67
CA ALA A 620 27.24 9.52 32.78
C ALA A 620 26.96 10.52 31.65
N GLY A 621 26.75 11.79 31.99
CA GLY A 621 26.45 12.88 31.07
C GLY A 621 24.97 13.02 30.70
N THR A 622 24.06 12.28 31.35
CA THR A 622 22.61 12.47 31.15
C THR A 622 22.20 13.86 31.63
N ILE A 623 21.71 14.70 30.72
CA ILE A 623 21.10 15.99 31.06
C ILE A 623 19.74 15.72 31.69
N LEU A 624 19.50 16.32 32.86
CA LEU A 624 18.19 16.39 33.50
C LEU A 624 17.65 17.80 33.29
N ASN A 625 16.36 17.94 33.02
CA ASN A 625 15.64 19.21 33.01
C ASN A 625 14.17 18.95 33.31
N HIS A 626 13.57 19.76 34.19
CA HIS A 626 12.19 19.58 34.63
C HIS A 626 11.18 19.82 33.49
N ASP A 627 11.36 20.86 32.68
CA ASP A 627 10.37 21.27 31.68
C ASP A 627 10.21 20.25 30.53
N SER A 628 11.33 19.72 30.05
CA SER A 628 11.36 18.82 28.90
C SER A 628 11.22 17.34 29.26
N ASN A 629 11.61 16.93 30.48
CA ASN A 629 11.42 15.57 30.95
C ASN A 629 11.24 15.49 32.49
N PRO A 630 10.06 15.84 33.02
CA PRO A 630 9.80 15.89 34.46
C PRO A 630 9.76 14.52 35.14
N ILE A 631 9.71 13.41 34.38
CA ILE A 631 9.65 12.05 34.93
C ILE A 631 10.42 11.09 34.01
N LEU A 632 11.59 10.62 34.45
CA LEU A 632 12.31 9.56 33.74
C LEU A 632 11.65 8.21 34.02
N ASN A 633 11.25 7.48 32.98
CA ASN A 633 10.55 6.19 33.08
C ASN A 633 11.35 5.07 32.38
N VAL A 634 11.81 4.11 33.18
CA VAL A 634 12.52 2.91 32.72
C VAL A 634 11.91 1.66 33.36
N VAL A 635 11.87 0.56 32.61
CA VAL A 635 11.46 -0.76 33.11
C VAL A 635 12.68 -1.67 33.07
N VAL A 636 12.96 -2.34 34.19
CA VAL A 636 13.97 -3.39 34.27
C VAL A 636 13.26 -4.73 34.10
N ASN A 637 13.68 -5.48 33.08
CA ASN A 637 13.09 -6.77 32.74
C ASN A 637 14.08 -7.88 33.05
N VAL A 638 13.58 -9.03 33.45
CA VAL A 638 14.34 -10.29 33.51
C VAL A 638 13.71 -11.30 32.55
N ASP A 639 14.56 -12.11 31.92
CA ASP A 639 14.19 -13.16 30.98
C ASP A 639 15.15 -14.34 31.18
N ASP A 640 14.63 -15.53 31.47
CA ASP A 640 15.34 -16.79 31.26
C ASP A 640 14.70 -17.54 30.10
N ALA A 641 15.30 -17.43 28.92
CA ALA A 641 14.83 -18.05 27.67
C ALA A 641 14.77 -19.60 27.68
N SER A 642 14.94 -20.27 28.82
CA SER A 642 14.69 -21.69 29.02
C SER A 642 13.36 -22.02 29.73
N VAL A 643 12.60 -21.01 30.18
CA VAL A 643 11.28 -21.14 30.82
C VAL A 643 10.36 -19.95 30.45
N GLY A 644 9.10 -19.99 30.88
CA GLY A 644 8.24 -18.81 30.98
C GLY A 644 7.89 -18.12 29.66
N SER A 645 8.01 -16.79 29.61
CA SER A 645 7.59 -15.97 28.47
C SER A 645 8.29 -14.61 28.45
N THR A 646 9.10 -14.32 27.43
CA THR A 646 9.95 -13.12 27.36
C THR A 646 9.20 -11.78 27.39
N PRO A 647 9.47 -10.86 28.36
CA PRO A 647 10.20 -11.06 29.61
C PRO A 647 9.33 -11.66 30.72
N ASP A 648 9.92 -12.54 31.53
CA ASP A 648 9.24 -13.30 32.58
C ASP A 648 8.66 -12.40 33.69
N ASP A 649 9.41 -11.38 34.08
CA ASP A 649 8.96 -10.32 34.98
C ASP A 649 9.59 -8.97 34.61
N SER A 650 8.93 -7.88 35.00
CA SER A 650 9.25 -6.52 34.56
C SER A 650 8.85 -5.48 35.59
N VAL A 651 9.83 -4.80 36.19
CA VAL A 651 9.64 -3.83 37.26
C VAL A 651 9.89 -2.39 36.77
N PRO A 652 8.87 -1.50 36.80
CA PRO A 652 9.03 -0.10 36.38
C PRO A 652 9.64 0.76 37.49
N LEU A 653 10.46 1.73 37.08
CA LEU A 653 10.97 2.83 37.89
C LEU A 653 10.62 4.18 37.22
N SER A 654 9.92 5.03 37.97
CA SER A 654 9.71 6.44 37.63
C SER A 654 10.54 7.31 38.57
N ILE A 655 11.39 8.19 38.01
CA ILE A 655 12.18 9.16 38.77
C ILE A 655 11.67 10.56 38.43
N PHE A 656 11.04 11.22 39.39
CA PHE A 656 10.59 12.60 39.22
C PHE A 656 11.79 13.54 39.23
N ILE A 657 11.93 14.36 38.20
CA ILE A 657 12.87 15.47 38.16
C ILE A 657 12.20 16.67 38.83
N VAL A 658 12.89 17.30 39.76
CA VAL A 658 12.40 18.42 40.56
C VAL A 658 13.07 19.71 40.09
N ASP A 659 12.21 20.68 39.75
CA ASP A 659 12.50 22.08 39.41
C ASP A 659 13.45 22.74 40.42
N VAL A 660 14.51 23.42 39.96
CA VAL A 660 15.44 24.19 40.81
C VAL A 660 15.92 25.50 40.16
N ASN A 661 15.20 26.58 40.47
CA ASN A 661 15.56 28.01 40.40
C ASN A 661 16.94 28.27 39.78
N ASP A 662 16.97 28.40 38.47
CA ASP A 662 18.09 28.84 37.64
C ASP A 662 18.04 30.38 37.44
N PRO A 663 19.07 31.01 36.83
CA PRO A 663 19.11 32.46 36.60
C PRO A 663 18.44 32.89 35.29
N PRO A 664 17.62 33.96 35.28
CA PRO A 664 16.86 34.39 34.10
C PRO A 664 17.73 34.84 32.92
N LEU A 665 17.29 34.49 31.71
CA LEU A 665 17.81 35.02 30.46
C LEU A 665 16.86 36.09 29.89
N VAL A 666 17.41 37.09 29.21
CA VAL A 666 16.61 38.14 28.53
C VAL A 666 17.09 38.38 27.10
N THR A 667 16.14 38.38 26.16
CA THR A 667 16.32 38.79 24.75
C THR A 667 15.38 39.94 24.39
N LEU A 668 15.60 40.52 23.20
CA LEU A 668 14.70 41.53 22.64
C LEU A 668 14.23 41.08 21.26
N ASP A 669 12.92 40.93 21.13
CA ASP A 669 12.25 40.56 19.89
C ASP A 669 11.51 41.78 19.31
N ASN A 670 11.05 41.70 18.06
CA ASN A 670 10.31 42.78 17.38
C ASN A 670 11.03 44.16 17.46
N THR A 671 12.36 44.15 17.33
CA THR A 671 13.20 45.34 17.56
C THR A 671 13.07 46.40 16.47
N VAL A 672 12.96 47.66 16.88
CA VAL A 672 12.90 48.81 15.97
C VAL A 672 14.31 49.37 15.73
N ASP A 673 14.95 48.92 14.65
CA ASP A 673 16.34 49.29 14.29
C ASP A 673 16.53 50.79 13.98
N SER A 674 15.46 51.50 13.57
CA SER A 674 15.55 52.93 13.24
C SER A 674 14.23 53.69 13.44
N LEU A 675 14.33 54.99 13.72
CA LEU A 675 13.21 55.90 13.92
C LEU A 675 13.45 57.23 13.18
N PRO A 676 12.46 57.76 12.41
CA PRO A 676 12.54 59.11 11.88
C PRO A 676 12.62 60.16 13.00
N GLU A 677 13.48 61.16 12.86
CA GLU A 677 13.65 62.25 13.85
C GLU A 677 12.36 63.05 14.13
N LYS A 678 11.39 62.97 13.22
CA LYS A 678 10.07 63.63 13.29
C LYS A 678 8.91 62.72 13.70
N ILE A 679 9.15 61.46 14.08
CA ILE A 679 8.06 60.55 14.47
C ILE A 679 7.26 61.11 15.66
N ASP A 680 5.94 60.92 15.66
CA ASP A 680 5.07 61.47 16.71
C ASP A 680 5.23 60.72 18.05
N THR A 681 6.11 61.23 18.90
CA THR A 681 6.32 60.75 20.26
C THR A 681 5.30 61.31 21.26
N THR A 682 4.19 61.93 20.84
CA THR A 682 3.11 62.36 21.76
C THR A 682 2.57 61.19 22.60
N PHE A 683 2.63 59.98 22.04
CA PHE A 683 2.40 58.72 22.73
C PHE A 683 3.70 57.91 22.81
N ARG A 684 3.71 56.87 23.64
CA ARG A 684 4.83 55.92 23.70
C ARG A 684 4.93 55.16 22.38
N ILE A 685 6.14 54.85 21.96
CA ILE A 685 6.39 54.04 20.77
C ILE A 685 7.04 52.74 21.25
N LYS A 686 6.42 51.58 20.97
CA LYS A 686 7.02 50.28 21.27
C LYS A 686 8.25 50.10 20.38
N VAL A 687 9.37 49.69 20.96
CA VAL A 687 10.67 49.54 20.25
C VAL A 687 11.28 48.14 20.37
N ALA A 688 10.78 47.32 21.29
CA ALA A 688 11.02 45.88 21.35
C ALA A 688 9.98 45.20 22.25
N ASP A 689 9.79 43.90 22.07
CA ASP A 689 9.33 42.99 23.11
C ASP A 689 10.52 42.56 23.97
N ILE A 690 10.31 42.46 25.28
CA ILE A 690 11.29 41.95 26.25
C ILE A 690 10.89 40.53 26.57
N VAL A 691 11.56 39.57 25.95
CA VAL A 691 11.36 38.15 26.25
C VAL A 691 12.31 37.78 27.38
N VAL A 692 11.74 37.46 28.53
CA VAL A 692 12.45 36.80 29.64
C VAL A 692 12.12 35.33 29.56
N THR A 693 13.14 34.48 29.58
CA THR A 693 13.00 33.03 29.73
C THR A 693 13.69 32.62 31.03
N ASP A 694 12.91 32.06 31.93
CA ASP A 694 13.27 31.64 33.29
C ASP A 694 12.37 30.46 33.68
N ASP A 695 12.66 29.79 34.80
CA ASP A 695 11.78 28.73 35.32
C ASP A 695 10.55 29.28 36.08
N THR A 696 9.86 28.44 36.87
CA THR A 696 8.63 28.83 37.58
C THR A 696 8.86 29.33 39.01
N LEU A 697 10.12 29.46 39.42
CA LEU A 697 10.59 29.92 40.72
C LEU A 697 11.16 31.36 40.57
N GLY A 698 11.84 31.89 41.59
CA GLY A 698 12.32 33.28 41.59
C GLY A 698 11.25 34.38 41.55
N ASP A 699 11.69 35.64 41.40
CA ASP A 699 10.87 36.84 41.15
C ASP A 699 11.66 37.81 40.25
N ASN A 700 11.31 37.89 38.96
CA ASN A 700 12.06 38.63 37.94
C ASN A 700 11.94 40.17 38.03
N GLU A 701 13.02 40.89 38.36
CA GLU A 701 13.08 42.37 38.30
C GLU A 701 13.75 42.88 37.01
N LEU A 702 12.98 43.57 36.17
CA LEU A 702 13.46 44.22 34.94
C LEU A 702 13.86 45.68 35.15
N ALA A 703 15.04 46.07 34.66
CA ALA A 703 15.56 47.43 34.74
C ALA A 703 16.20 47.93 33.44
N LEU A 704 16.47 49.25 33.37
CA LEU A 704 17.07 49.93 32.22
C LEU A 704 18.39 50.62 32.57
N THR A 705 19.41 50.37 31.76
CA THR A 705 20.72 51.02 31.77
C THR A 705 21.14 51.44 30.35
N GLY A 706 22.35 51.96 30.17
CA GLY A 706 22.82 52.53 28.90
C GLY A 706 22.78 54.06 28.85
N ALA A 707 23.20 54.64 27.73
CA ALA A 707 23.37 56.10 27.59
C ALA A 707 22.02 56.85 27.51
N ASP A 708 21.09 56.31 26.72
CA ASP A 708 19.81 56.94 26.40
C ASP A 708 18.64 56.38 27.21
N ALA A 709 18.90 55.51 28.20
CA ALA A 709 17.90 54.86 29.06
C ALA A 709 16.84 55.81 29.65
N ASN A 710 17.21 57.08 29.88
CA ASN A 710 16.27 58.12 30.33
C ASN A 710 15.12 58.39 29.34
N LEU A 711 15.29 58.08 28.05
CA LEU A 711 14.28 58.18 26.99
C LEU A 711 13.37 56.95 26.89
N PHE A 712 13.67 55.83 27.56
CA PHE A 712 12.92 54.57 27.44
C PHE A 712 12.20 54.17 28.75
N GLU A 713 11.07 53.48 28.67
CA GLU A 713 10.32 52.88 29.79
C GLU A 713 9.98 51.42 29.50
N ILE A 714 9.92 50.59 30.54
CA ILE A 714 9.39 49.22 30.48
C ILE A 714 7.94 49.24 30.95
N ILE A 715 7.05 48.54 30.26
CA ILE A 715 5.64 48.37 30.66
C ILE A 715 5.25 46.92 30.41
N GLY A 716 5.07 46.15 31.49
CA GLY A 716 4.94 44.70 31.37
C GLY A 716 6.21 44.12 30.73
N ALA A 717 6.04 43.25 29.74
CA ALA A 717 7.12 42.67 28.95
C ALA A 717 7.46 43.48 27.68
N GLU A 718 7.16 44.79 27.62
CA GLU A 718 7.38 45.62 26.44
C GLU A 718 8.34 46.78 26.71
N LEU A 719 9.28 47.02 25.79
CA LEU A 719 10.18 48.18 25.81
C LEU A 719 9.61 49.31 24.96
N PHE A 720 9.46 50.49 25.57
CA PHE A 720 8.93 51.69 24.91
C PHE A 720 9.94 52.83 24.89
N LEU A 721 10.01 53.56 23.77
CA LEU A 721 10.43 54.96 23.79
C LEU A 721 9.33 55.79 24.46
N LYS A 722 9.68 56.58 25.47
CA LYS A 722 8.76 57.36 26.30
C LYS A 722 7.99 58.40 25.50
N ALA A 723 6.74 58.63 25.91
CA ALA A 723 5.97 59.76 25.44
C ALA A 723 6.68 61.10 25.74
N GLY A 724 6.86 61.93 24.72
CA GLY A 724 7.59 63.20 24.76
C GLY A 724 9.10 63.10 24.55
N ALA A 725 9.64 61.94 24.17
CA ALA A 725 11.04 61.81 23.75
C ALA A 725 11.31 62.69 22.51
N VAL A 726 12.40 63.45 22.54
CA VAL A 726 12.81 64.31 21.42
C VAL A 726 13.96 63.61 20.68
N LEU A 727 13.75 63.35 19.39
CA LEU A 727 14.75 62.76 18.50
C LEU A 727 15.38 63.85 17.61
N ASP A 728 16.63 63.65 17.22
CA ASP A 728 17.44 64.62 16.47
C ASP A 728 18.56 63.87 15.74
N SER A 729 18.52 63.77 14.41
CA SER A 729 19.52 63.02 13.64
C SER A 729 20.87 63.75 13.50
N ASP A 730 20.92 65.06 13.75
CA ASP A 730 22.15 65.86 13.74
C ASP A 730 22.90 65.79 15.09
N SER A 731 22.17 65.67 16.23
CA SER A 731 22.78 65.72 17.57
C SER A 731 22.75 64.41 18.38
N ASN A 732 21.82 63.48 18.12
CA ASN A 732 21.84 62.13 18.69
C ASN A 732 21.41 61.06 17.66
N PRO A 733 22.24 60.78 16.63
CA PRO A 733 21.90 59.88 15.52
C PRO A 733 21.74 58.40 15.89
N VAL A 734 22.09 58.00 17.13
CA VAL A 734 22.03 56.61 17.59
C VAL A 734 21.63 56.58 19.06
N LEU A 735 20.44 56.04 19.36
CA LEU A 735 19.99 55.80 20.73
C LEU A 735 20.53 54.45 21.22
N ASN A 736 21.01 54.39 22.45
CA ASN A 736 21.52 53.17 23.08
C ASN A 736 20.89 52.92 24.46
N VAL A 737 20.20 51.79 24.60
CA VAL A 737 19.57 51.35 25.86
C VAL A 737 19.84 49.86 26.09
N THR A 738 20.06 49.48 27.34
CA THR A 738 20.31 48.11 27.77
C THR A 738 19.23 47.71 28.77
N VAL A 739 18.46 46.67 28.45
CA VAL A 739 17.56 45.99 29.40
C VAL A 739 18.39 45.02 30.22
N THR A 740 18.09 44.92 31.52
CA THR A 740 18.71 43.98 32.45
C THR A 740 17.63 43.25 33.24
N VAL A 741 17.81 41.96 33.47
CA VAL A 741 16.97 41.14 34.35
C VAL A 741 17.80 40.62 35.52
N ASP A 742 17.16 40.44 36.67
CA ASP A 742 17.74 40.00 37.95
C ASP A 742 16.68 39.17 38.69
N ASP A 743 16.94 37.88 38.97
CA ASP A 743 16.21 37.18 40.03
C ASP A 743 16.99 37.31 41.33
N VAL A 744 16.42 38.04 42.27
CA VAL A 744 17.04 38.37 43.55
C VAL A 744 17.29 37.14 44.46
N THR A 745 16.87 35.94 44.06
CA THR A 745 17.06 34.71 44.82
C THR A 745 18.24 33.83 44.36
N VAL A 746 18.78 34.08 43.17
CA VAL A 746 19.79 33.23 42.51
C VAL A 746 20.98 34.07 41.94
N GLY A 747 21.86 33.43 41.16
CA GLY A 747 22.64 34.13 40.13
C GLY A 747 23.66 35.19 40.60
N THR A 748 23.82 36.25 39.80
CA THR A 748 24.73 37.37 40.02
C THR A 748 24.21 38.70 39.42
N THR A 749 23.70 39.59 40.27
CA THR A 749 23.01 40.82 39.83
C THR A 749 23.79 41.75 38.88
N PRO A 750 23.23 42.12 37.70
CA PRO A 750 22.06 41.52 37.03
C PRO A 750 22.45 40.25 36.23
N ASP A 751 21.61 39.23 36.25
CA ASP A 751 21.87 37.91 35.68
C ASP A 751 22.09 37.93 34.17
N ALA A 752 21.19 38.61 33.44
CA ALA A 752 21.30 38.78 32.00
C ALA A 752 21.03 40.22 31.56
N THR A 753 21.68 40.61 30.46
CA THR A 753 21.61 41.97 29.91
C THR A 753 21.60 41.95 28.38
N VAL A 754 20.71 42.71 27.77
CA VAL A 754 20.55 42.81 26.31
C VAL A 754 20.45 44.27 25.88
N SER A 755 21.09 44.64 24.77
CA SER A 755 21.20 46.04 24.34
C SER A 755 20.52 46.29 23.00
N LEU A 756 19.64 47.29 22.95
CA LEU A 756 19.02 47.82 21.75
C LEU A 756 19.77 49.06 21.25
N VAL A 757 19.91 49.18 19.94
CA VAL A 757 20.55 50.30 19.25
C VAL A 757 19.59 50.77 18.16
N ILE A 758 19.10 52.02 18.26
CA ILE A 758 18.13 52.59 17.32
C ILE A 758 18.78 53.74 16.56
N ILE A 759 18.81 53.67 15.23
CA ILE A 759 19.34 54.74 14.38
C ILE A 759 18.28 55.83 14.17
N VAL A 760 18.59 57.08 14.50
CA VAL A 760 17.70 58.22 14.23
C VAL A 760 17.97 58.73 12.81
N ILE A 761 16.97 58.65 11.93
CA ILE A 761 17.10 59.01 10.51
C ILE A 761 16.48 60.38 10.19
N PRO A 762 17.10 61.17 9.27
CA PRO A 762 16.60 62.49 8.90
C PRO A 762 15.29 62.43 8.12
N PHE A 763 14.40 63.40 8.35
CA PHE A 763 13.07 63.43 7.75
C PHE A 763 13.06 63.96 6.30
N VAL A 764 12.24 63.36 5.43
CA VAL A 764 12.11 63.70 4.01
C VAL A 764 10.62 63.86 3.64
N ASN A 765 10.14 65.12 3.56
CA ASN A 765 8.74 65.39 3.19
C ASN A 765 8.44 65.05 1.72
N THR A 766 7.33 64.35 1.51
CA THR A 766 6.64 64.10 0.24
C THR A 766 5.85 65.36 -0.21
N ARG A 767 4.62 65.20 -0.71
CA ARG A 767 3.72 66.29 -1.11
C ARG A 767 2.27 65.80 -1.05
N PRO A 768 1.32 66.62 -0.56
CA PRO A 768 -0.03 66.17 -0.27
C PRO A 768 -0.79 65.77 -1.51
N VAL A 769 -1.77 64.88 -1.35
CA VAL A 769 -2.77 64.55 -2.35
C VAL A 769 -4.04 65.34 -2.06
N ALA A 770 -4.38 66.26 -2.96
CA ALA A 770 -5.63 66.99 -2.90
C ALA A 770 -6.77 66.21 -3.60
N ASP A 771 -7.90 66.04 -2.91
CA ASP A 771 -9.20 65.68 -3.48
C ASP A 771 -10.25 66.72 -3.09
N ALA A 772 -10.87 67.36 -4.09
CA ALA A 772 -11.92 68.34 -3.90
C ALA A 772 -13.34 67.73 -3.88
N GLY A 773 -13.48 66.41 -4.08
CA GLY A 773 -14.72 65.66 -3.90
C GLY A 773 -15.82 65.93 -4.94
N GLY A 774 -17.04 66.22 -4.46
CA GLY A 774 -18.17 66.69 -5.27
C GLY A 774 -18.71 65.68 -6.31
N PRO A 775 -19.09 66.13 -7.53
CA PRO A 775 -19.33 67.52 -7.88
C PRO A 775 -20.49 68.07 -7.03
N TYR A 776 -20.52 69.38 -6.81
CA TYR A 776 -21.47 69.98 -5.87
C TYR A 776 -22.64 70.61 -6.62
N VAL A 777 -23.85 70.34 -6.14
CA VAL A 777 -25.09 70.94 -6.65
C VAL A 777 -25.68 71.85 -5.59
N LEU A 778 -25.61 73.15 -5.84
CA LEU A 778 -26.24 74.16 -5.00
C LEU A 778 -27.76 74.04 -5.10
N GLY A 779 -28.30 74.15 -6.31
CA GLY A 779 -29.74 74.06 -6.57
C GLY A 779 -30.54 75.13 -5.83
N ASN A 780 -31.69 74.74 -5.29
CA ASN A 780 -32.57 75.63 -4.52
C ASN A 780 -32.11 75.84 -3.05
N ARG A 781 -30.80 75.78 -2.79
CA ARG A 781 -30.19 75.98 -1.46
C ARG A 781 -29.43 77.29 -1.46
N ASP A 782 -29.49 78.04 -0.36
CA ASP A 782 -28.69 79.28 -0.21
C ASP A 782 -27.17 79.00 -0.28
N ARG A 783 -26.77 77.80 0.18
CA ARG A 783 -25.39 77.31 0.17
C ARG A 783 -25.32 75.78 0.12
N ILE A 784 -24.24 75.24 -0.46
CA ILE A 784 -23.81 73.84 -0.33
C ILE A 784 -22.44 73.79 0.34
N ARG A 785 -22.21 72.73 1.12
CA ARG A 785 -20.91 72.47 1.75
C ARG A 785 -20.01 71.75 0.75
N LEU A 786 -18.80 72.28 0.54
CA LEU A 786 -17.73 71.54 -0.15
C LEU A 786 -17.13 70.52 0.82
N ASP A 787 -16.48 69.50 0.29
CA ASP A 787 -15.82 68.46 1.08
C ASP A 787 -14.46 68.06 0.50
N GLY A 788 -13.40 68.52 1.13
CA GLY A 788 -12.01 68.16 0.81
C GLY A 788 -11.49 66.97 1.62
N SER A 789 -12.30 66.30 2.46
CA SER A 789 -11.82 65.28 3.40
C SER A 789 -11.38 63.95 2.77
N GLY A 790 -11.32 63.87 1.42
CA GLY A 790 -10.61 62.81 0.70
C GLY A 790 -9.14 63.17 0.42
N SER A 791 -8.71 64.38 0.76
CA SER A 791 -7.30 64.79 0.69
C SER A 791 -6.51 64.22 1.86
N TYR A 792 -5.30 63.77 1.60
CA TYR A 792 -4.39 63.19 2.58
C TYR A 792 -2.94 63.55 2.25
N ASP A 793 -2.05 63.38 3.22
CA ASP A 793 -0.62 63.20 2.97
C ASP A 793 -0.20 61.85 3.54
N VAL A 794 0.99 61.39 3.19
CA VAL A 794 1.61 60.18 3.76
C VAL A 794 2.43 60.50 5.00
N ASP A 795 2.99 61.71 5.08
CA ASP A 795 3.92 62.10 6.15
C ASP A 795 3.24 62.83 7.33
N GLN A 796 1.96 63.20 7.21
CA GLN A 796 1.21 63.91 8.27
C GLN A 796 -0.28 63.58 8.29
N PRO A 797 -0.94 63.62 9.47
CA PRO A 797 -2.37 63.35 9.59
C PRO A 797 -3.24 64.45 8.94
N ALA A 798 -4.37 64.04 8.35
CA ALA A 798 -5.20 64.94 7.53
C ALA A 798 -5.87 66.12 8.27
N ASN A 799 -5.69 66.23 9.59
CA ASN A 799 -6.16 67.36 10.40
C ASN A 799 -5.14 68.50 10.56
N THR A 800 -3.85 68.27 10.29
CA THR A 800 -2.82 69.33 10.27
C THR A 800 -2.69 70.00 8.89
N LEU A 801 -3.20 69.35 7.83
CA LEU A 801 -3.22 69.89 6.47
C LEU A 801 -4.01 71.20 6.36
N THR A 802 -3.44 72.16 5.62
CA THR A 802 -4.11 73.43 5.30
C THR A 802 -4.82 73.36 3.96
N TYR A 803 -6.13 73.65 3.97
CA TYR A 803 -7.03 73.55 2.81
C TYR A 803 -7.42 74.95 2.32
N LEU A 804 -7.05 75.31 1.09
CA LEU A 804 -7.29 76.62 0.49
C LEU A 804 -8.16 76.46 -0.77
N TRP A 805 -9.30 77.15 -0.85
CA TRP A 805 -10.27 77.00 -1.95
C TRP A 805 -10.39 78.29 -2.77
N ASP A 806 -10.29 78.16 -4.09
CA ASP A 806 -10.37 79.21 -5.12
C ASP A 806 -11.68 79.02 -5.92
N TYR A 807 -12.62 79.96 -5.78
CA TYR A 807 -14.01 79.89 -6.25
C TYR A 807 -14.17 80.52 -7.64
N GLY A 808 -13.76 79.77 -8.66
CA GLY A 808 -13.76 80.21 -10.05
C GLY A 808 -12.51 79.79 -10.79
N ASN A 809 -11.48 79.36 -10.05
CA ASN A 809 -10.14 79.05 -10.54
C ASN A 809 -9.49 80.29 -11.18
N ASP A 810 -9.50 81.41 -10.46
CA ASP A 810 -8.91 82.69 -10.89
C ASP A 810 -7.53 83.01 -10.28
N GLY A 811 -7.12 82.23 -9.27
CA GLY A 811 -5.85 82.40 -8.54
C GLY A 811 -5.97 83.10 -7.19
N THR A 812 -7.16 83.56 -6.82
CA THR A 812 -7.50 84.05 -5.47
C THR A 812 -8.06 82.91 -4.63
N PHE A 813 -7.81 82.89 -3.31
CA PHE A 813 -8.49 81.96 -2.40
C PHE A 813 -9.65 82.68 -1.69
N ASP A 814 -10.84 82.10 -1.75
CA ASP A 814 -12.10 82.65 -1.24
C ASP A 814 -12.53 82.00 0.09
N ALA A 815 -12.10 80.77 0.36
CA ALA A 815 -12.45 80.03 1.57
C ALA A 815 -11.34 79.08 2.03
N GLU A 816 -11.33 78.76 3.32
CA GLU A 816 -10.34 77.87 3.95
C GLU A 816 -11.00 76.74 4.75
N GLY A 817 -10.22 75.68 5.02
CA GLY A 817 -10.59 74.53 5.83
C GLY A 817 -11.18 73.36 5.03
N VAL A 818 -11.33 72.20 5.69
CA VAL A 818 -11.69 70.92 5.04
C VAL A 818 -13.06 70.97 4.33
N ARG A 819 -14.02 71.68 4.92
CA ARG A 819 -15.44 71.63 4.52
C ARG A 819 -16.14 73.01 4.57
N PRO A 820 -15.75 73.97 3.71
CA PRO A 820 -16.34 75.31 3.64
C PRO A 820 -17.71 75.28 2.97
N TYR A 821 -18.37 76.44 2.87
CA TYR A 821 -19.63 76.60 2.15
C TYR A 821 -19.47 77.51 0.94
N ILE A 822 -20.09 77.13 -0.17
CA ILE A 822 -20.23 77.97 -1.37
C ILE A 822 -21.72 78.27 -1.64
N THR A 823 -22.01 79.46 -2.16
CA THR A 823 -23.35 80.07 -2.21
C THR A 823 -23.78 80.41 -3.65
N ALA A 824 -25.02 80.87 -3.79
CA ALA A 824 -25.54 81.39 -5.07
C ALA A 824 -24.82 82.65 -5.57
N ALA A 825 -24.21 83.43 -4.67
CA ALA A 825 -23.47 84.63 -5.03
C ALA A 825 -22.11 84.29 -5.68
N ASP A 826 -21.44 83.25 -5.17
CA ASP A 826 -20.09 82.85 -5.58
C ASP A 826 -20.07 82.22 -6.98
N LEU A 827 -21.20 81.64 -7.41
CA LEU A 827 -21.43 81.26 -8.81
C LEU A 827 -21.43 82.45 -9.77
N ASN A 828 -21.61 83.68 -9.28
CA ASN A 828 -21.58 84.95 -10.02
C ASN A 828 -22.44 84.90 -11.31
N GLY A 829 -23.68 84.38 -11.18
CA GLY A 829 -24.65 84.25 -12.27
C GLY A 829 -24.32 83.18 -13.34
N LYS A 830 -23.26 82.38 -13.16
CA LYS A 830 -22.90 81.27 -14.06
C LYS A 830 -23.68 80.01 -13.68
N SER A 831 -24.08 79.20 -14.66
CA SER A 831 -24.75 77.91 -14.41
C SER A 831 -23.85 76.86 -13.71
N ASN A 832 -22.54 76.99 -13.88
CA ASN A 832 -21.53 76.29 -13.10
C ASN A 832 -20.21 77.08 -13.04
N ILE A 833 -19.39 76.78 -12.03
CA ILE A 833 -17.99 77.22 -11.95
C ILE A 833 -17.06 76.03 -11.74
N VAL A 834 -15.78 76.22 -12.04
CA VAL A 834 -14.70 75.35 -11.56
C VAL A 834 -14.19 75.91 -10.24
N VAL A 835 -14.05 75.06 -9.24
CA VAL A 835 -13.43 75.39 -7.96
C VAL A 835 -12.13 74.62 -7.86
N ARG A 836 -11.05 75.27 -7.40
CA ARG A 836 -9.79 74.62 -7.06
C ARG A 836 -9.69 74.45 -5.55
N LEU A 837 -9.40 73.24 -5.09
CA LEU A 837 -8.79 73.03 -3.78
C LEU A 837 -7.27 73.00 -3.96
N THR A 838 -6.54 73.68 -3.09
CA THR A 838 -5.10 73.52 -2.89
C THR A 838 -4.88 73.06 -1.45
N VAL A 839 -4.17 71.93 -1.30
CA VAL A 839 -3.77 71.39 0.00
C VAL A 839 -2.29 71.65 0.20
N VAL A 840 -1.94 71.96 1.44
CA VAL A 840 -0.62 72.40 1.88
C VAL A 840 -0.24 71.62 3.14
N ASP A 841 0.91 70.95 3.10
CA ASP A 841 1.56 70.30 4.25
C ASP A 841 2.21 71.34 5.20
N ASP A 842 2.65 70.92 6.39
CA ASP A 842 3.14 71.84 7.42
C ASP A 842 4.62 72.26 7.27
N GLU A 843 5.43 71.57 6.45
CA GLU A 843 6.65 72.18 5.88
C GLU A 843 6.37 73.14 4.70
N GLY A 844 5.16 73.13 4.14
CA GLY A 844 4.66 74.11 3.19
C GLY A 844 4.75 73.75 1.71
N ALA A 845 5.03 72.50 1.35
CA ALA A 845 4.80 71.99 0.00
C ALA A 845 3.29 71.80 -0.29
N LYS A 846 2.92 71.66 -1.57
CA LYS A 846 1.57 71.98 -2.07
C LYS A 846 1.14 71.13 -3.26
N ARG A 847 -0.16 70.81 -3.34
CA ARG A 847 -0.81 70.22 -4.52
C ARG A 847 -2.25 70.74 -4.69
N SER A 848 -2.82 70.62 -5.89
CA SER A 848 -4.17 71.13 -6.19
C SER A 848 -5.04 70.12 -6.93
N ASN A 849 -6.35 70.24 -6.75
CA ASN A 849 -7.41 69.45 -7.38
C ASN A 849 -8.53 70.38 -7.89
N LEU A 850 -9.28 69.97 -8.92
CA LEU A 850 -10.32 70.78 -9.55
C LEU A 850 -11.67 70.05 -9.54
N VAL A 851 -12.71 70.71 -9.03
CA VAL A 851 -14.09 70.23 -8.99
C VAL A 851 -15.04 71.22 -9.66
N ARG A 852 -16.26 70.80 -10.02
CA ARG A 852 -17.31 71.71 -10.49
C ARG A 852 -18.41 71.88 -9.45
N VAL A 853 -18.94 73.11 -9.39
CA VAL A 853 -20.13 73.47 -8.62
C VAL A 853 -21.20 73.96 -9.59
N PHE A 854 -22.39 73.37 -9.53
CA PHE A 854 -23.54 73.65 -10.41
C PHE A 854 -24.64 74.41 -9.66
N GLY A 855 -25.32 75.33 -10.35
CA GLY A 855 -26.35 76.19 -9.76
C GLY A 855 -27.76 75.59 -9.67
N GLU A 856 -28.08 74.57 -10.47
CA GLU A 856 -29.45 74.05 -10.63
C GLU A 856 -29.63 72.68 -9.94
N ASP A 857 -30.80 72.42 -9.33
CA ASP A 857 -31.06 71.30 -8.40
C ASP A 857 -31.29 69.95 -9.11
N THR A 858 -30.27 69.51 -9.85
CA THR A 858 -30.28 68.24 -10.57
C THR A 858 -29.73 67.10 -9.71
N ALA A 859 -30.23 65.88 -9.95
CA ALA A 859 -29.65 64.69 -9.33
C ALA A 859 -28.25 64.42 -9.92
N VAL A 860 -27.33 63.94 -9.09
CA VAL A 860 -25.96 63.56 -9.48
C VAL A 860 -25.74 62.10 -9.15
N LEU A 861 -25.39 61.30 -10.16
CA LEU A 861 -24.92 59.93 -9.97
C LEU A 861 -23.43 59.91 -9.62
N ARG A 862 -23.01 58.96 -8.79
CA ARG A 862 -21.62 58.49 -8.68
C ARG A 862 -21.60 56.97 -8.69
N ILE A 863 -20.50 56.43 -9.21
CA ILE A 863 -20.15 55.01 -9.13
C ILE A 863 -19.16 54.86 -7.96
N ARG A 864 -19.53 54.06 -6.96
CA ARG A 864 -18.74 53.72 -5.75
C ARG A 864 -18.45 52.21 -5.74
N GLY A 865 -17.85 51.68 -4.67
CA GLY A 865 -17.37 50.29 -4.63
C GLY A 865 -16.00 50.14 -5.28
N ASP A 866 -15.69 48.93 -5.72
CA ASP A 866 -14.37 48.40 -6.04
C ASP A 866 -13.49 49.31 -6.91
N TYR A 867 -12.19 49.19 -6.70
CA TYR A 867 -11.16 49.87 -7.48
C TYR A 867 -10.68 48.98 -8.63
N ASP A 868 -9.53 49.35 -9.21
CA ASP A 868 -8.80 48.56 -10.19
C ASP A 868 -8.63 47.11 -9.72
N GLY A 869 -8.50 46.14 -10.64
CA GLY A 869 -8.36 44.72 -10.33
C GLY A 869 -7.67 43.94 -11.44
N VAL A 870 -7.81 42.62 -11.47
CA VAL A 870 -7.26 41.76 -12.53
C VAL A 870 -8.35 41.24 -13.48
N VAL A 871 -7.92 40.66 -14.61
CA VAL A 871 -8.79 39.89 -15.52
C VAL A 871 -9.42 38.71 -14.77
N GLY A 872 -10.61 38.26 -15.19
CA GLY A 872 -11.38 37.21 -14.53
C GLY A 872 -12.08 37.65 -13.23
N GLN A 873 -11.39 38.43 -12.39
CA GLN A 873 -11.91 38.86 -11.09
C GLN A 873 -13.21 39.66 -11.20
N ARG A 874 -14.22 39.23 -10.43
CA ARG A 874 -15.50 39.91 -10.27
C ARG A 874 -15.30 41.23 -9.54
N ARG A 875 -15.67 42.35 -10.18
CA ARG A 875 -15.69 43.70 -9.56
C ARG A 875 -17.13 44.15 -9.30
N VAL A 876 -17.39 44.70 -8.12
CA VAL A 876 -18.70 45.17 -7.65
C VAL A 876 -18.69 46.69 -7.49
N VAL A 877 -19.67 47.37 -8.09
CA VAL A 877 -19.82 48.82 -7.98
C VAL A 877 -21.24 49.22 -7.57
N SER A 878 -21.36 50.25 -6.73
CA SER A 878 -22.66 50.76 -6.26
C SER A 878 -23.02 52.10 -6.91
N LEU A 879 -24.26 52.21 -7.38
CA LEU A 879 -24.81 53.35 -8.10
C LEU A 879 -25.52 54.31 -7.15
N LYS A 880 -24.78 55.28 -6.61
CA LYS A 880 -25.28 56.18 -5.54
C LYS A 880 -25.63 57.56 -6.08
N LEU A 881 -26.88 57.97 -5.85
CA LEU A 881 -27.43 59.27 -6.25
C LEU A 881 -27.37 60.28 -5.10
N TYR A 882 -27.09 61.54 -5.45
CA TYR A 882 -27.02 62.70 -4.54
C TYR A 882 -27.84 63.87 -5.12
N GLY A 883 -28.62 64.58 -4.30
CA GLY A 883 -29.46 65.71 -4.75
C GLY A 883 -30.63 65.97 -3.79
N ARG A 884 -31.49 66.97 -4.07
CA ARG A 884 -32.78 67.12 -3.38
C ARG A 884 -33.93 66.38 -4.08
N THR A 885 -33.77 66.13 -5.38
CA THR A 885 -34.66 65.30 -6.22
C THR A 885 -34.32 63.80 -6.15
N VAL A 886 -33.51 63.39 -5.17
CA VAL A 886 -33.27 61.98 -4.85
C VAL A 886 -34.31 61.55 -3.83
N THR A 887 -35.09 60.54 -4.19
CA THR A 887 -36.15 59.93 -3.38
C THR A 887 -35.81 58.46 -3.13
N ASP A 888 -36.50 57.81 -2.21
CA ASP A 888 -36.39 56.36 -2.00
C ASP A 888 -37.11 55.53 -3.09
N SER A 889 -37.59 56.20 -4.14
CA SER A 889 -38.26 55.63 -5.30
C SER A 889 -37.30 54.88 -6.22
N GLN A 890 -37.85 54.06 -7.12
CA GLN A 890 -37.05 53.35 -8.11
C GLN A 890 -36.49 54.29 -9.20
N TYR A 891 -35.23 54.07 -9.55
CA TYR A 891 -34.54 54.63 -10.70
C TYR A 891 -34.22 53.52 -11.68
N THR A 892 -34.36 53.80 -12.98
CA THR A 892 -33.87 52.96 -14.06
C THR A 892 -32.44 53.39 -14.39
N TYR A 893 -31.47 52.52 -14.22
CA TYR A 893 -30.05 52.75 -14.53
C TYR A 893 -29.67 52.03 -15.82
N THR A 894 -29.13 52.75 -16.79
CA THR A 894 -28.45 52.18 -17.96
C THR A 894 -26.94 52.28 -17.74
N VAL A 895 -26.23 51.15 -17.73
CA VAL A 895 -24.81 51.05 -17.38
C VAL A 895 -24.02 50.44 -18.53
N ASP A 896 -23.13 51.24 -19.12
CA ASP A 896 -22.07 50.81 -20.02
C ASP A 896 -20.81 50.52 -19.17
N TRP A 897 -20.18 49.36 -19.38
CA TRP A 897 -18.96 48.96 -18.66
C TRP A 897 -17.67 49.44 -19.35
N GLY A 898 -17.77 50.05 -20.52
CA GLY A 898 -16.66 50.58 -21.32
C GLY A 898 -15.88 49.51 -22.10
N ASP A 899 -16.28 48.24 -22.04
CA ASP A 899 -15.66 47.09 -22.71
C ASP A 899 -16.22 46.81 -24.11
N GLY A 900 -17.27 47.54 -24.53
CA GLY A 900 -17.99 47.31 -25.79
C GLY A 900 -19.16 46.32 -25.68
N SER A 901 -19.45 45.79 -24.49
CA SER A 901 -20.69 45.03 -24.25
C SER A 901 -21.93 45.93 -24.34
N LYS A 902 -23.11 45.34 -24.58
CA LYS A 902 -24.37 46.11 -24.62
C LYS A 902 -24.66 46.70 -23.24
N PRO A 903 -24.98 48.01 -23.11
CA PRO A 903 -25.28 48.62 -21.82
C PRO A 903 -26.41 47.89 -21.08
N ARG A 904 -26.14 47.49 -19.83
CA ARG A 904 -27.08 46.77 -18.96
C ARG A 904 -28.10 47.75 -18.38
N VAL A 905 -29.38 47.45 -18.52
CA VAL A 905 -30.45 48.20 -17.84
C VAL A 905 -30.85 47.46 -16.57
N VAL A 906 -30.88 48.16 -15.44
CA VAL A 906 -31.32 47.64 -14.13
C VAL A 906 -32.20 48.67 -13.41
N THR A 907 -33.14 48.22 -12.60
CA THR A 907 -34.03 49.10 -11.82
C THR A 907 -33.80 48.88 -10.33
N GLY A 908 -33.68 49.95 -9.55
CA GLY A 908 -33.47 49.87 -8.10
C GLY A 908 -33.43 51.24 -7.42
N ILE A 909 -33.17 51.26 -6.12
CA ILE A 909 -33.01 52.48 -5.32
C ILE A 909 -31.57 53.02 -5.35
N SER A 910 -31.37 54.24 -4.84
CA SER A 910 -30.04 54.84 -4.69
C SER A 910 -29.13 53.96 -3.82
N GLY A 911 -27.98 53.56 -4.37
CA GLY A 911 -27.02 52.66 -3.72
C GLY A 911 -27.01 51.23 -4.26
N LEU A 912 -27.86 50.89 -5.24
CA LEU A 912 -27.87 49.59 -5.92
C LEU A 912 -26.46 49.13 -6.33
N SER A 913 -26.03 47.97 -5.83
CA SER A 913 -24.80 47.29 -6.24
C SER A 913 -25.02 46.43 -7.48
N ILE A 914 -24.05 46.45 -8.39
CA ILE A 914 -23.99 45.63 -9.61
C ILE A 914 -22.56 45.15 -9.84
N SER A 915 -22.40 43.98 -10.46
CA SER A 915 -21.11 43.36 -10.72
C SER A 915 -20.79 43.21 -12.22
N LYS A 916 -19.49 43.08 -12.51
CA LYS A 916 -18.90 42.83 -13.83
C LYS A 916 -17.60 42.05 -13.70
N ILE A 917 -17.39 41.09 -14.60
CA ILE A 917 -16.09 40.47 -14.88
C ILE A 917 -15.54 41.09 -16.17
N TYR A 918 -14.23 41.33 -16.21
CA TYR A 918 -13.52 41.86 -17.38
C TYR A 918 -12.56 40.81 -17.95
N ASN A 919 -12.81 40.38 -19.19
CA ASN A 919 -12.10 39.26 -19.83
C ASN A 919 -10.80 39.67 -20.55
N LYS A 920 -10.34 40.93 -20.42
CA LYS A 920 -9.13 41.46 -21.07
C LYS A 920 -8.49 42.57 -20.21
N PRO A 921 -7.15 42.73 -20.24
CA PRO A 921 -6.50 43.83 -19.54
C PRO A 921 -6.74 45.15 -20.29
N GLY A 922 -6.87 46.26 -19.55
CA GLY A 922 -7.17 47.57 -20.13
C GLY A 922 -7.54 48.64 -19.11
N THR A 923 -7.78 49.87 -19.59
CA THR A 923 -8.39 50.95 -18.79
C THR A 923 -9.79 51.22 -19.31
N TYR A 924 -10.79 50.71 -18.60
CA TYR A 924 -12.20 50.83 -18.95
C TYR A 924 -12.80 52.10 -18.33
N THR A 925 -13.90 52.60 -18.92
CA THR A 925 -14.62 53.79 -18.43
C THR A 925 -16.09 53.42 -18.21
N ILE A 926 -16.38 52.86 -17.03
CA ILE A 926 -17.75 52.54 -16.59
C ILE A 926 -18.56 53.83 -16.64
N SER A 927 -19.66 53.83 -17.38
CA SER A 927 -20.50 55.00 -17.64
C SER A 927 -21.95 54.65 -17.37
N ALA A 928 -22.52 55.19 -16.30
CA ALA A 928 -23.89 54.93 -15.88
C ALA A 928 -24.77 56.16 -16.09
N THR A 929 -26.04 55.94 -16.46
CA THR A 929 -27.08 56.96 -16.53
C THR A 929 -28.30 56.51 -15.73
N ALA A 930 -28.65 57.23 -14.68
CA ALA A 930 -29.88 57.01 -13.92
C ALA A 930 -31.02 57.86 -14.49
N VAL A 931 -32.23 57.32 -14.50
CA VAL A 931 -33.48 58.01 -14.84
C VAL A 931 -34.48 57.79 -13.70
N SER A 932 -35.07 58.86 -13.19
CA SER A 932 -36.13 58.79 -12.18
C SER A 932 -37.43 58.25 -12.81
N ASN A 933 -37.96 57.15 -12.28
CA ASN A 933 -39.19 56.55 -12.81
C ASN A 933 -40.44 57.41 -12.56
N GLU A 934 -40.38 58.36 -11.61
CA GLU A 934 -41.47 59.29 -11.29
C GLU A 934 -41.41 60.60 -12.08
N THR A 935 -40.20 61.14 -12.31
CA THR A 935 -40.02 62.50 -12.84
C THR A 935 -39.42 62.57 -14.23
N GLY A 936 -38.89 61.45 -14.76
CA GLY A 936 -38.18 61.40 -16.05
C GLY A 936 -36.84 62.15 -16.06
N LEU A 937 -36.44 62.79 -14.96
CA LEU A 937 -35.12 63.43 -14.83
C LEU A 937 -34.02 62.38 -14.96
N ASN A 938 -33.00 62.67 -15.77
CA ASN A 938 -31.84 61.81 -15.94
C ASN A 938 -30.54 62.47 -15.48
N THR A 939 -29.54 61.64 -15.18
CA THR A 939 -28.20 62.08 -14.76
C THR A 939 -27.18 61.00 -15.07
N SER A 940 -26.00 61.40 -15.55
CA SER A 940 -24.96 60.48 -16.04
C SER A 940 -23.63 60.74 -15.35
N TYR A 941 -22.88 59.68 -15.07
CA TYR A 941 -21.55 59.75 -14.47
C TYR A 941 -20.66 58.61 -14.97
N SER A 942 -19.36 58.87 -15.08
CA SER A 942 -18.38 57.87 -15.48
C SER A 942 -17.16 57.80 -14.54
N ARG A 943 -16.67 56.57 -14.33
CA ARG A 943 -15.48 56.23 -13.52
C ARG A 943 -14.53 55.41 -14.38
N ARG A 944 -13.22 55.67 -14.28
CA ARG A 944 -12.21 54.77 -14.84
C ARG A 944 -11.89 53.65 -13.85
N ILE A 945 -11.65 52.46 -14.40
CA ILE A 945 -11.12 51.28 -13.73
C ILE A 945 -10.00 50.72 -14.60
N ARG A 946 -8.88 50.32 -13.99
CA ARG A 946 -7.80 49.57 -14.64
C ARG A 946 -8.00 48.09 -14.33
N ILE A 947 -7.76 47.26 -15.33
CA ILE A 947 -7.79 45.81 -15.25
C ILE A 947 -6.42 45.33 -15.73
N GLY A 948 -5.65 44.71 -14.84
CA GLY A 948 -4.31 44.18 -15.10
C GLY A 948 -4.26 42.66 -15.18
N THR A 949 -3.04 42.12 -15.21
CA THR A 949 -2.76 40.68 -14.99
C THR A 949 -2.27 40.40 -13.57
N SER A 950 -1.80 41.41 -12.82
CA SER A 950 -1.56 41.33 -11.38
C SER A 950 -1.78 42.68 -10.69
N GLN A 951 -2.21 42.66 -9.42
CA GLN A 951 -2.45 43.87 -8.63
C GLN A 951 -2.60 43.61 -7.10
N ARG A 952 -1.92 44.39 -6.26
CA ARG A 952 -2.23 44.51 -4.81
C ARG A 952 -3.55 45.28 -4.60
N GLN A 953 -4.37 44.91 -3.62
CA GLN A 953 -5.74 45.45 -3.43
C GLN A 953 -6.05 45.80 -1.97
N GLY A 954 -5.32 46.74 -1.38
CA GLY A 954 -5.24 46.81 0.08
C GLY A 954 -4.19 45.80 0.47
N ASP A 955 -4.51 44.87 1.37
CA ASP A 955 -3.56 43.87 1.85
C ASP A 955 -3.62 42.54 1.06
N ASP A 956 -4.73 42.30 0.36
CA ASP A 956 -4.88 41.26 -0.67
C ASP A 956 -3.91 41.42 -1.86
N PHE A 957 -3.63 40.32 -2.55
CA PHE A 957 -2.98 40.33 -3.87
C PHE A 957 -3.78 39.53 -4.89
N ALA A 958 -3.90 40.00 -6.13
CA ALA A 958 -4.62 39.32 -7.20
C ALA A 958 -3.75 39.09 -8.45
N ILE A 959 -3.90 37.93 -9.08
CA ILE A 959 -3.25 37.51 -10.33
C ILE A 959 -4.31 36.97 -11.30
N SER A 960 -4.07 37.12 -12.61
CA SER A 960 -4.84 36.46 -13.68
C SER A 960 -3.90 35.80 -14.67
N GLY A 961 -4.20 34.54 -14.98
CA GLY A 961 -3.73 33.79 -16.13
C GLY A 961 -4.48 34.19 -17.40
N THR A 962 -4.60 33.20 -18.29
CA THR A 962 -4.93 33.34 -19.71
C THR A 962 -5.94 32.28 -20.14
N ASN A 963 -6.06 31.99 -21.45
CA ASN A 963 -6.91 30.91 -21.95
C ASN A 963 -6.04 29.70 -22.38
N ALA A 964 -4.99 29.43 -21.61
CA ALA A 964 -4.02 28.36 -21.82
C ALA A 964 -3.27 28.13 -20.49
N ARG A 965 -2.85 26.89 -20.24
CA ARG A 965 -2.18 26.44 -19.01
C ARG A 965 -1.21 27.45 -18.40
N ASP A 966 -1.56 27.94 -17.22
CA ASP A 966 -0.80 28.87 -16.39
C ASP A 966 -0.33 28.22 -15.06
N GLU A 967 0.84 28.62 -14.56
CA GLU A 967 1.44 28.16 -13.29
C GLU A 967 1.48 29.32 -12.28
N PHE A 968 0.64 29.28 -11.25
CA PHE A 968 0.67 30.19 -10.11
C PHE A 968 1.43 29.54 -8.94
N ARG A 969 2.39 30.26 -8.36
CA ARG A 969 3.12 29.77 -7.18
C ARG A 969 3.35 30.87 -6.15
N VAL A 970 3.17 30.54 -4.88
CA VAL A 970 3.51 31.40 -3.74
C VAL A 970 4.74 30.83 -3.02
N VAL A 971 5.55 31.70 -2.42
CA VAL A 971 6.69 31.34 -1.57
C VAL A 971 6.81 32.33 -0.41
N THR A 972 6.49 31.88 0.79
CA THR A 972 6.70 32.60 2.05
C THR A 972 8.20 32.71 2.33
N LEU A 973 8.67 33.92 2.63
CA LEU A 973 10.07 34.19 2.94
C LEU A 973 10.33 33.93 4.43
N ALA A 974 11.08 32.86 4.72
CA ALA A 974 11.35 32.37 6.07
C ALA A 974 11.79 33.49 7.05
N GLY A 975 11.08 33.58 8.18
CA GLY A 975 11.31 34.60 9.20
C GLY A 975 10.67 35.97 8.89
N THR A 976 9.70 36.06 7.96
CA THR A 976 9.01 37.32 7.63
C THR A 976 7.52 37.11 7.31
N ASP A 977 6.74 38.18 7.39
CA ASP A 977 5.32 38.31 7.03
C ASP A 977 5.07 38.43 5.51
N ARG A 978 5.98 37.88 4.68
CA ARG A 978 6.08 38.28 3.26
C ARG A 978 6.17 37.09 2.32
N VAL A 979 5.42 37.20 1.22
CA VAL A 979 5.34 36.20 0.16
C VAL A 979 5.93 36.75 -1.15
N GLU A 980 6.74 35.94 -1.83
CA GLU A 980 7.06 36.13 -3.24
C GLU A 980 6.06 35.37 -4.11
N ILE A 981 5.43 36.06 -5.06
CA ILE A 981 4.36 35.51 -5.90
C ILE A 981 4.89 35.35 -7.32
N PHE A 982 4.67 34.19 -7.93
CA PHE A 982 5.13 33.82 -9.26
C PHE A 982 3.95 33.50 -10.18
N HIS A 983 4.08 33.89 -11.45
CA HIS A 983 3.18 33.48 -12.53
C HIS A 983 4.03 33.01 -13.72
N ASN A 984 3.81 31.79 -14.19
CA ASN A 984 4.64 31.10 -15.19
C ASN A 984 6.14 31.18 -14.88
N ARG A 985 6.49 30.95 -13.60
CA ARG A 985 7.87 31.01 -13.04
C ARG A 985 8.52 32.40 -13.08
N ILE A 986 7.79 33.44 -13.45
CA ILE A 986 8.23 34.83 -13.40
C ILE A 986 7.77 35.43 -12.07
N SER A 987 8.71 35.93 -11.26
CA SER A 987 8.38 36.65 -10.02
C SER A 987 7.64 37.96 -10.33
N LEU A 988 6.53 38.17 -9.61
CA LEU A 988 5.74 39.39 -9.54
C LEU A 988 6.15 40.26 -8.34
N GLY A 989 7.27 39.92 -7.67
CA GLY A 989 7.82 40.61 -6.51
C GLY A 989 7.37 40.06 -5.16
N VAL A 990 7.97 40.63 -4.10
CA VAL A 990 7.74 40.27 -2.69
C VAL A 990 6.75 41.23 -2.04
N HIS A 991 5.63 40.71 -1.56
CA HIS A 991 4.52 41.47 -0.98
C HIS A 991 4.30 41.07 0.47
N THR A 992 3.90 42.01 1.33
CA THR A 992 3.27 41.69 2.62
C THR A 992 1.79 41.44 2.33
N VAL A 993 1.29 40.23 2.61
CA VAL A 993 -0.07 39.77 2.27
C VAL A 993 -0.68 39.00 3.45
N PRO A 994 -1.16 39.69 4.50
CA PRO A 994 -1.91 39.12 5.63
C PRO A 994 -3.41 39.06 5.30
N GLY A 995 -3.74 38.56 4.11
CA GLY A 995 -5.07 38.59 3.52
C GLY A 995 -5.11 37.71 2.27
N THR A 996 -6.16 37.79 1.46
CA THR A 996 -6.41 36.76 0.44
C THR A 996 -5.54 36.91 -0.82
N ILE A 997 -4.97 35.80 -1.29
CA ILE A 997 -4.36 35.66 -2.62
C ILE A 997 -5.41 35.19 -3.63
N TYR A 998 -5.83 36.11 -4.50
CA TYR A 998 -6.80 35.83 -5.57
C TYR A 998 -6.09 35.39 -6.86
N ALA A 999 -6.08 34.10 -7.17
CA ALA A 999 -5.60 33.56 -8.44
C ALA A 999 -6.77 33.24 -9.39
N MET A 1000 -6.81 33.86 -10.57
CA MET A 1000 -7.78 33.56 -11.62
C MET A 1000 -7.04 32.82 -12.75
N GLY A 1001 -7.23 31.52 -12.93
CA GLY A 1001 -6.67 30.79 -14.08
C GLY A 1001 -7.30 31.29 -15.38
N MET A 1002 -8.63 31.17 -15.43
CA MET A 1002 -9.59 31.45 -16.51
C MET A 1002 -9.85 30.27 -17.46
N GLY A 1003 -8.91 29.36 -17.68
CA GLY A 1003 -9.15 28.11 -18.37
C GLY A 1003 -8.04 27.65 -19.33
N GLY A 1004 -7.96 26.34 -19.49
CA GLY A 1004 -6.70 25.63 -19.66
C GLY A 1004 -6.41 24.80 -18.40
N ASP A 1005 -5.44 23.87 -18.49
CA ASP A 1005 -5.12 22.97 -17.37
C ASP A 1005 -4.23 23.69 -16.33
N ASP A 1006 -4.81 24.64 -15.59
CA ASP A 1006 -4.09 25.61 -14.75
C ASP A 1006 -3.62 25.00 -13.41
N TRP A 1007 -2.49 25.48 -12.89
CA TRP A 1007 -1.87 24.95 -11.67
C TRP A 1007 -1.67 26.04 -10.61
N PHE A 1008 -2.33 25.92 -9.47
CA PHE A 1008 -2.02 26.70 -8.25
C PHE A 1008 -1.14 25.90 -7.29
N ARG A 1009 -0.13 26.56 -6.70
CA ARG A 1009 0.71 26.01 -5.64
C ARG A 1009 1.04 27.06 -4.58
N GLY A 1010 0.33 27.01 -3.45
CA GLY A 1010 0.68 27.74 -2.24
C GLY A 1010 1.90 27.13 -1.52
N ASP A 1011 2.12 27.62 -0.31
CA ASP A 1011 3.01 27.05 0.69
C ASP A 1011 2.48 27.30 2.11
N HIS A 1012 3.20 26.85 3.14
CA HIS A 1012 2.78 26.88 4.55
C HIS A 1012 2.86 28.29 5.18
N GLY A 1013 2.41 29.33 4.47
CA GLY A 1013 2.25 30.68 5.01
C GLY A 1013 0.90 30.86 5.71
N ASP A 1014 0.72 32.03 6.33
CA ASP A 1014 -0.52 32.44 7.02
C ASP A 1014 -1.27 33.42 6.10
N TYR A 1015 -2.00 32.89 5.11
CA TYR A 1015 -2.79 33.66 4.14
C TYR A 1015 -3.90 32.81 3.51
N ASP A 1016 -5.08 33.39 3.29
CA ASP A 1016 -6.16 32.71 2.55
C ASP A 1016 -5.86 32.70 1.04
N VAL A 1017 -6.37 31.69 0.32
CA VAL A 1017 -6.35 31.57 -1.14
C VAL A 1017 -7.77 31.60 -1.70
N TYR A 1018 -8.00 32.45 -2.69
CA TYR A 1018 -9.14 32.32 -3.61
C TYR A 1018 -8.60 31.89 -4.97
N PHE A 1019 -8.81 30.64 -5.36
CA PHE A 1019 -8.44 30.12 -6.67
C PHE A 1019 -9.70 29.88 -7.51
N ASP A 1020 -9.75 30.45 -8.72
CA ASP A 1020 -10.79 30.22 -9.72
C ASP A 1020 -10.09 29.73 -10.98
N GLY A 1021 -9.87 28.41 -11.06
CA GLY A 1021 -9.11 27.76 -12.14
C GLY A 1021 -9.74 28.07 -13.49
N GLY A 1022 -11.04 27.83 -13.62
CA GLY A 1022 -11.73 27.97 -14.90
C GLY A 1022 -11.68 26.66 -15.68
N ARG A 1023 -12.32 26.66 -16.85
CA ARG A 1023 -12.55 25.41 -17.60
C ARG A 1023 -11.25 24.78 -18.08
N GLY A 1024 -10.96 23.59 -17.58
CA GLY A 1024 -9.76 22.80 -17.89
C GLY A 1024 -9.56 21.73 -16.81
N ASN A 1025 -8.46 20.99 -16.88
CA ASN A 1025 -8.12 19.98 -15.87
C ASN A 1025 -7.14 20.61 -14.88
N ASN A 1026 -7.66 21.35 -13.91
CA ASN A 1026 -6.87 22.16 -12.99
C ASN A 1026 -6.21 21.31 -11.90
N VAL A 1027 -5.15 21.85 -11.30
CA VAL A 1027 -4.50 21.29 -10.12
C VAL A 1027 -4.28 22.38 -9.08
N SER A 1028 -4.66 22.14 -7.84
CA SER A 1028 -4.39 23.06 -6.72
C SER A 1028 -3.68 22.34 -5.57
N TYR A 1029 -2.73 23.05 -4.96
CA TYR A 1029 -2.13 22.71 -3.66
C TYR A 1029 -2.23 23.95 -2.76
N THR A 1030 -3.07 23.85 -1.73
CA THR A 1030 -3.32 24.83 -0.66
C THR A 1030 -2.82 24.27 0.68
N TYR A 1031 -2.76 25.07 1.76
CA TYR A 1031 -2.01 24.68 2.96
C TYR A 1031 -2.62 25.10 4.30
N TYR A 1032 -2.49 26.37 4.66
CA TYR A 1032 -3.06 26.96 5.88
C TYR A 1032 -3.72 28.27 5.51
N GLY A 1033 -4.98 28.43 5.88
CA GLY A 1033 -5.88 29.51 5.43
C GLY A 1033 -7.31 28.98 5.44
N ASN A 1034 -8.31 29.83 5.27
CA ASN A 1034 -9.69 29.37 5.04
C ASN A 1034 -10.01 29.56 3.55
N ASP A 1035 -9.57 28.60 2.74
CA ASP A 1035 -9.40 28.75 1.31
C ASP A 1035 -10.70 28.56 0.53
N THR A 1036 -10.76 29.13 -0.68
CA THR A 1036 -11.89 29.04 -1.61
C THR A 1036 -11.40 28.58 -2.97
N ILE A 1037 -11.67 27.33 -3.30
CA ILE A 1037 -11.15 26.65 -4.49
C ILE A 1037 -12.30 26.37 -5.44
N LEU A 1038 -12.32 27.07 -6.58
CA LEU A 1038 -13.33 26.94 -7.63
C LEU A 1038 -12.68 26.37 -8.90
N GLY A 1039 -13.02 25.13 -9.23
CA GLY A 1039 -12.50 24.44 -10.40
C GLY A 1039 -13.07 24.96 -11.72
N ARG A 1040 -14.39 24.81 -11.86
CA ARG A 1040 -15.21 24.84 -13.08
C ARG A 1040 -15.06 23.56 -13.91
N ASP A 1041 -16.10 23.26 -14.69
CA ASP A 1041 -16.29 22.05 -15.48
C ASP A 1041 -15.00 21.55 -16.18
N GLY A 1042 -14.54 20.34 -15.79
CA GLY A 1042 -13.20 19.79 -15.98
C GLY A 1042 -12.90 18.56 -15.09
N ARG A 1043 -11.76 17.86 -15.31
CA ARG A 1043 -11.26 16.81 -14.38
C ARG A 1043 -10.18 17.43 -13.47
N ASP A 1044 -10.62 17.99 -12.36
CA ASP A 1044 -9.76 18.72 -11.44
C ASP A 1044 -9.07 17.84 -10.40
N ARG A 1045 -8.00 18.37 -9.81
CA ARG A 1045 -7.34 17.81 -8.62
C ARG A 1045 -7.12 18.88 -7.56
N VAL A 1046 -7.74 18.68 -6.41
CA VAL A 1046 -7.63 19.57 -5.24
C VAL A 1046 -6.88 18.83 -4.14
N TYR A 1047 -5.79 19.44 -3.66
CA TYR A 1047 -5.03 18.95 -2.51
C TYR A 1047 -4.92 20.07 -1.49
N ASP A 1048 -5.85 20.08 -0.55
CA ASP A 1048 -5.88 20.99 0.59
C ASP A 1048 -5.24 20.34 1.81
N TYR A 1049 -4.61 21.14 2.67
CA TYR A 1049 -3.84 20.63 3.82
C TYR A 1049 -4.22 21.25 5.19
N GLY A 1050 -5.30 22.03 5.29
CA GLY A 1050 -5.95 22.39 6.57
C GLY A 1050 -6.74 23.70 6.53
N GLY A 1051 -7.42 24.02 7.63
CA GLY A 1051 -8.29 25.21 7.75
C GLY A 1051 -9.75 24.88 7.40
N ASP A 1052 -10.67 25.86 7.51
CA ASP A 1052 -12.09 25.64 7.17
C ASP A 1052 -12.37 26.17 5.74
N ASN A 1053 -12.40 25.27 4.76
CA ASN A 1053 -12.31 25.58 3.34
C ASN A 1053 -13.65 25.45 2.59
N TYR A 1054 -13.72 26.06 1.41
CA TYR A 1054 -14.79 25.91 0.44
C TYR A 1054 -14.24 25.40 -0.90
N VAL A 1055 -14.47 24.12 -1.20
CA VAL A 1055 -14.08 23.47 -2.45
C VAL A 1055 -15.31 23.27 -3.33
N SER A 1056 -15.27 23.76 -4.59
CA SER A 1056 -16.33 23.55 -5.57
C SER A 1056 -15.77 23.43 -6.99
N VAL A 1057 -15.59 22.20 -7.46
CA VAL A 1057 -14.93 21.92 -8.76
C VAL A 1057 -15.92 21.93 -9.93
N GLY A 1058 -17.06 21.26 -9.84
CA GLY A 1058 -18.07 21.16 -10.90
C GLY A 1058 -17.88 19.95 -11.81
N ASP A 1059 -18.72 19.87 -12.85
CA ASP A 1059 -18.93 18.68 -13.68
C ASP A 1059 -17.64 18.09 -14.27
N GLY A 1060 -17.43 16.79 -14.01
CA GLY A 1060 -16.29 15.99 -14.42
C GLY A 1060 -15.88 15.01 -13.31
N ASN A 1061 -15.01 14.04 -13.63
CA ASN A 1061 -14.49 13.07 -12.67
C ASN A 1061 -13.26 13.64 -11.95
N ASN A 1062 -13.44 14.23 -10.78
CA ASN A 1062 -12.42 14.96 -10.02
C ASN A 1062 -11.71 14.08 -8.98
N VAL A 1063 -10.62 14.61 -8.42
CA VAL A 1063 -9.99 14.08 -7.20
C VAL A 1063 -9.86 15.21 -6.18
N ILE A 1064 -10.60 15.11 -5.07
CA ILE A 1064 -10.58 16.07 -3.98
C ILE A 1064 -9.94 15.43 -2.75
N LYS A 1065 -8.97 16.11 -2.18
CA LYS A 1065 -8.37 15.74 -0.90
C LYS A 1065 -8.33 16.96 0.02
N THR A 1066 -9.18 16.98 1.03
CA THR A 1066 -9.14 17.91 2.18
C THR A 1066 -8.24 17.34 3.29
N ASN A 1067 -8.15 18.01 4.45
CA ASN A 1067 -7.32 17.53 5.55
C ASN A 1067 -7.94 17.66 6.95
N ILE A 1068 -7.75 18.80 7.63
CA ILE A 1068 -8.32 19.03 8.96
C ILE A 1068 -8.92 20.44 9.08
N GLY A 1069 -10.21 20.49 9.41
CA GLY A 1069 -11.04 21.69 9.55
C GLY A 1069 -12.51 21.39 9.26
N ASP A 1070 -13.42 22.36 9.42
CA ASP A 1070 -14.85 22.17 9.10
C ASP A 1070 -15.12 22.50 7.62
N ASP A 1071 -14.76 21.61 6.69
CA ASP A 1071 -14.75 21.87 5.24
C ASP A 1071 -16.13 21.75 4.56
N TYR A 1072 -16.37 22.62 3.57
CA TYR A 1072 -17.45 22.48 2.58
C TYR A 1072 -16.88 21.97 1.26
N VAL A 1073 -17.30 20.79 0.81
CA VAL A 1073 -16.90 20.19 -0.47
C VAL A 1073 -18.14 19.99 -1.35
N LYS A 1074 -18.10 20.52 -2.57
CA LYS A 1074 -18.98 20.08 -3.67
C LYS A 1074 -18.14 19.65 -4.86
N SER A 1075 -18.22 18.38 -5.26
CA SER A 1075 -17.57 17.97 -6.50
C SER A 1075 -18.43 18.38 -7.70
N GLY A 1076 -19.41 17.62 -8.16
CA GLY A 1076 -20.23 18.09 -9.30
C GLY A 1076 -21.24 17.07 -9.81
N ASN A 1077 -21.02 16.65 -11.05
CA ASN A 1077 -21.62 15.47 -11.67
C ASN A 1077 -20.45 14.75 -12.38
N GLY A 1078 -20.25 13.46 -12.12
CA GLY A 1078 -19.14 12.65 -12.62
C GLY A 1078 -18.63 11.67 -11.56
N ASP A 1079 -17.85 10.68 -11.94
CA ASP A 1079 -17.32 9.69 -10.98
C ASP A 1079 -16.17 10.34 -10.18
N ASP A 1080 -16.49 10.96 -9.04
CA ASP A 1080 -15.56 11.73 -8.21
C ASP A 1080 -14.89 10.88 -7.12
N LYS A 1081 -13.61 11.14 -6.85
CA LYS A 1081 -12.90 10.56 -5.70
C LYS A 1081 -12.63 11.62 -4.64
N ILE A 1082 -13.23 11.46 -3.46
CA ILE A 1082 -13.12 12.43 -2.35
C ILE A 1082 -12.43 11.74 -1.17
N THR A 1083 -11.48 12.41 -0.52
CA THR A 1083 -10.85 11.91 0.71
C THR A 1083 -10.61 13.02 1.72
N ASP A 1084 -11.31 12.96 2.85
CA ASP A 1084 -11.17 13.87 3.98
C ASP A 1084 -10.36 13.23 5.13
N PHE A 1085 -9.73 14.04 6.00
CA PHE A 1085 -8.92 13.54 7.12
C PHE A 1085 -9.42 13.93 8.52
N GLY A 1086 -10.52 14.69 8.66
CA GLY A 1086 -11.29 14.85 9.89
C GLY A 1086 -11.70 16.31 10.19
N GLY A 1087 -12.95 16.49 10.59
CA GLY A 1087 -13.61 17.80 10.65
C GLY A 1087 -15.05 17.71 11.12
N ASN A 1088 -15.90 18.68 10.79
CA ASN A 1088 -17.36 18.51 10.77
C ASN A 1088 -17.84 18.98 9.39
N ASN A 1089 -17.60 18.12 8.39
CA ASN A 1089 -17.62 18.51 6.99
C ASN A 1089 -19.02 18.43 6.39
N MET A 1090 -19.21 19.11 5.25
CA MET A 1090 -20.36 18.87 4.38
C MET A 1090 -19.91 18.61 2.94
N ILE A 1091 -20.15 17.38 2.48
CA ILE A 1091 -19.72 16.82 1.20
C ILE A 1091 -20.96 16.58 0.33
N ASP A 1092 -21.01 17.23 -0.83
CA ASP A 1092 -22.07 17.16 -1.83
C ASP A 1092 -21.45 16.72 -3.17
N ALA A 1093 -21.33 15.40 -3.35
CA ALA A 1093 -20.61 14.84 -4.49
C ALA A 1093 -21.41 14.99 -5.80
N GLY A 1094 -22.68 14.59 -5.77
CA GLY A 1094 -23.61 14.69 -6.90
C GLY A 1094 -23.45 13.57 -7.94
N ASP A 1095 -24.34 13.58 -8.95
CA ASP A 1095 -24.63 12.41 -9.79
C ASP A 1095 -23.38 11.81 -10.48
N GLY A 1096 -23.06 10.55 -10.17
CA GLY A 1096 -21.88 9.81 -10.65
C GLY A 1096 -21.56 8.63 -9.74
N ASN A 1097 -20.60 7.77 -10.09
CA ASN A 1097 -20.17 6.68 -9.20
C ASN A 1097 -19.02 7.16 -8.29
N ASN A 1098 -19.33 7.69 -7.11
CA ASN A 1098 -18.37 8.37 -6.26
C ASN A 1098 -17.64 7.43 -5.28
N ASP A 1099 -16.36 7.69 -5.00
CA ASP A 1099 -15.57 6.98 -3.99
C ASP A 1099 -15.10 7.96 -2.90
N ILE A 1100 -15.82 7.95 -1.77
CA ILE A 1100 -15.72 8.93 -0.70
C ILE A 1100 -15.17 8.26 0.56
N ASN A 1101 -14.05 8.76 1.06
CA ASN A 1101 -13.38 8.23 2.25
C ASN A 1101 -13.23 9.37 3.29
N VAL A 1102 -14.02 9.33 4.36
CA VAL A 1102 -14.03 10.35 5.44
C VAL A 1102 -13.46 9.74 6.72
N ARG A 1103 -12.78 10.53 7.56
CA ARG A 1103 -12.14 10.00 8.77
C ARG A 1103 -12.98 10.11 10.02
N LYS A 1104 -12.94 11.25 10.70
CA LYS A 1104 -13.58 11.43 12.01
C LYS A 1104 -14.19 12.80 12.08
N GLY A 1105 -15.50 12.84 12.32
CA GLY A 1105 -16.21 14.10 12.35
C GLY A 1105 -17.65 13.99 12.84
N ASN A 1106 -18.44 15.01 12.52
CA ASN A 1106 -19.90 14.92 12.54
C ASN A 1106 -20.35 15.41 11.16
N ASP A 1107 -20.10 14.55 10.18
CA ASP A 1107 -20.07 14.88 8.77
C ASP A 1107 -21.45 14.72 8.11
N VAL A 1108 -21.71 15.52 7.07
CA VAL A 1108 -22.87 15.39 6.18
C VAL A 1108 -22.37 14.99 4.80
N ILE A 1109 -22.75 13.81 4.31
CA ILE A 1109 -22.31 13.25 3.03
C ILE A 1109 -23.54 13.01 2.15
N ILE A 1110 -23.55 13.57 0.95
CA ILE A 1110 -24.63 13.42 -0.04
C ILE A 1110 -24.00 13.06 -1.39
N THR A 1111 -24.44 11.98 -2.04
CA THR A 1111 -23.84 11.51 -3.30
C THR A 1111 -24.77 11.53 -4.53
N GLY A 1112 -26.08 11.54 -4.34
CA GLY A 1112 -27.03 11.90 -5.41
C GLY A 1112 -27.61 10.69 -6.15
N SER A 1113 -27.05 10.35 -7.31
CA SER A 1113 -27.51 9.22 -8.13
C SER A 1113 -26.32 8.50 -8.77
N GLY A 1114 -26.11 7.22 -8.45
CA GLY A 1114 -24.95 6.45 -8.89
C GLY A 1114 -24.77 5.13 -8.14
N GLN A 1115 -23.68 4.42 -8.39
CA GLN A 1115 -23.19 3.35 -7.51
C GLN A 1115 -22.08 3.93 -6.65
N ASP A 1116 -22.46 4.48 -5.49
CA ASP A 1116 -21.55 5.20 -4.61
C ASP A 1116 -20.90 4.30 -3.55
N HIS A 1117 -19.63 4.56 -3.26
CA HIS A 1117 -18.87 3.92 -2.19
C HIS A 1117 -18.50 4.97 -1.12
N VAL A 1118 -19.15 4.90 0.04
CA VAL A 1118 -18.92 5.82 1.16
C VAL A 1118 -18.31 5.05 2.33
N ASN A 1119 -17.08 5.40 2.71
CA ASN A 1119 -16.31 4.78 3.78
C ASN A 1119 -15.95 5.84 4.83
N ASP A 1120 -16.83 5.99 5.82
CA ASP A 1120 -16.65 6.80 7.02
C ASP A 1120 -15.98 5.98 8.15
N LEU A 1121 -15.10 6.62 8.93
CA LEU A 1121 -14.39 5.97 10.06
C LEU A 1121 -14.89 6.44 11.45
N GLY A 1122 -15.98 7.22 11.51
CA GLY A 1122 -16.89 7.30 12.67
C GLY A 1122 -17.01 8.67 13.32
N GLY A 1123 -18.17 8.91 13.91
CA GLY A 1123 -18.62 10.24 14.32
C GLY A 1123 -20.07 10.26 14.75
N HIS A 1124 -20.79 11.36 14.48
CA HIS A 1124 -22.26 11.39 14.48
C HIS A 1124 -22.73 11.96 13.14
N ASN A 1125 -22.80 11.09 12.15
CA ASN A 1125 -22.78 11.44 10.74
C ASN A 1125 -24.18 11.36 10.09
N HIS A 1126 -24.40 12.12 9.02
CA HIS A 1126 -25.60 12.03 8.20
C HIS A 1126 -25.20 11.73 6.76
N ILE A 1127 -25.58 10.55 6.28
CA ILE A 1127 -25.19 10.03 4.96
C ILE A 1127 -26.47 9.83 4.14
N ASP A 1128 -26.50 10.35 2.91
CA ASP A 1128 -27.61 10.23 1.96
C ASP A 1128 -27.04 9.86 0.59
N VAL A 1129 -27.00 8.56 0.28
CA VAL A 1129 -26.38 8.06 -0.96
C VAL A 1129 -27.32 7.99 -2.17
N GLY A 1130 -28.63 8.20 -1.96
CA GLY A 1130 -29.59 8.43 -3.04
C GLY A 1130 -29.77 7.26 -4.02
N ASP A 1131 -30.19 7.55 -5.26
CA ASP A 1131 -30.71 6.50 -6.15
C ASP A 1131 -29.58 5.68 -6.82
N GLY A 1132 -29.37 4.45 -6.34
CA GLY A 1132 -28.57 3.40 -6.99
C GLY A 1132 -28.15 2.29 -6.01
N SER A 1133 -27.25 1.39 -6.45
CA SER A 1133 -26.78 0.27 -5.60
C SER A 1133 -25.50 0.68 -4.87
N ASN A 1134 -25.65 1.16 -3.64
CA ASN A 1134 -24.56 1.82 -2.92
C ASN A 1134 -23.85 0.89 -1.93
N VAL A 1135 -22.61 1.24 -1.59
CA VAL A 1135 -21.80 0.57 -0.56
C VAL A 1135 -21.44 1.58 0.51
N VAL A 1136 -22.12 1.52 1.65
CA VAL A 1136 -21.86 2.41 2.80
C VAL A 1136 -21.20 1.64 3.92
N ARG A 1137 -20.08 2.14 4.43
CA ARG A 1137 -19.51 1.72 5.72
C ARG A 1137 -19.33 2.90 6.65
N THR A 1138 -19.91 2.84 7.84
CA THR A 1138 -19.71 3.80 8.93
C THR A 1138 -18.85 3.23 10.04
N GLY A 1139 -18.23 4.13 10.82
CA GLY A 1139 -17.39 3.76 11.96
C GLY A 1139 -18.18 3.45 13.23
N ILE A 1140 -17.75 4.06 14.34
CA ILE A 1140 -18.52 4.05 15.60
C ILE A 1140 -19.25 5.39 15.77
N GLY A 1141 -20.53 5.37 16.13
CA GLY A 1141 -21.32 6.60 16.08
C GLY A 1141 -22.75 6.61 16.63
N ASN A 1142 -23.52 7.58 16.12
CA ASN A 1142 -24.96 7.77 16.31
C ASN A 1142 -25.50 8.36 14.99
N ASP A 1143 -25.35 7.59 13.93
CA ASP A 1143 -25.38 8.05 12.55
C ASP A 1143 -26.78 7.93 11.93
N THR A 1144 -27.06 8.70 10.89
CA THR A 1144 -28.32 8.67 10.13
C THR A 1144 -28.02 8.39 8.66
N ILE A 1145 -28.26 7.16 8.22
CA ILE A 1145 -27.93 6.66 6.89
C ILE A 1145 -29.22 6.53 6.07
N LEU A 1146 -29.25 7.14 4.90
CA LEU A 1146 -30.27 6.99 3.87
C LEU A 1146 -29.62 6.32 2.65
N GLY A 1147 -30.01 5.08 2.37
CA GLY A 1147 -29.51 4.28 1.26
C GLY A 1147 -30.10 4.68 -0.11
N GLY A 1148 -31.35 5.13 -0.10
CA GLY A 1148 -32.03 5.62 -1.31
C GLY A 1148 -32.91 4.58 -1.96
N ALA A 1149 -32.54 4.04 -3.11
CA ALA A 1149 -33.29 3.00 -3.81
C ALA A 1149 -32.43 2.23 -4.82
N HIS A 1150 -32.84 1.00 -5.14
CA HIS A 1150 -32.02 -0.11 -5.66
C HIS A 1150 -31.22 -0.81 -4.54
N ASP A 1151 -30.59 -1.95 -4.86
CA ASP A 1151 -30.11 -2.92 -3.88
C ASP A 1151 -28.83 -2.40 -3.18
N ASP A 1152 -28.93 -2.01 -1.90
CA ASP A 1152 -27.86 -1.41 -1.12
C ASP A 1152 -27.04 -2.41 -0.27
N SER A 1153 -25.79 -2.03 0.06
CA SER A 1153 -24.90 -2.76 0.98
C SER A 1153 -24.39 -1.83 2.09
N ILE A 1154 -24.98 -1.94 3.28
CA ILE A 1154 -24.68 -1.05 4.42
C ILE A 1154 -24.03 -1.84 5.56
N ARG A 1155 -22.86 -1.39 6.01
CA ARG A 1155 -22.16 -1.89 7.19
C ARG A 1155 -21.92 -0.78 8.22
N ASP A 1156 -22.51 -0.94 9.39
CA ASP A 1156 -22.42 0.00 10.51
C ASP A 1156 -21.63 -0.64 11.67
N ASP A 1157 -20.38 -0.21 11.87
CA ASP A 1157 -19.45 -0.83 12.83
C ASP A 1157 -19.71 -0.49 14.32
N GLY A 1158 -20.69 0.38 14.65
CA GLY A 1158 -21.36 0.32 15.96
C GLY A 1158 -21.94 1.63 16.54
N GLY A 1159 -23.20 1.62 16.99
CA GLY A 1159 -23.79 2.79 17.65
C GLY A 1159 -25.23 2.69 18.15
N PHE A 1160 -25.91 3.85 18.20
CA PHE A 1160 -27.38 3.96 18.23
C PHE A 1160 -27.84 4.66 16.94
N ASN A 1161 -27.69 3.97 15.82
CA ASN A 1161 -27.79 4.57 14.49
C ASN A 1161 -29.22 4.46 13.94
N THR A 1162 -29.52 5.18 12.87
CA THR A 1162 -30.83 5.23 12.22
C THR A 1162 -30.66 5.01 10.72
N ILE A 1163 -31.14 3.87 10.20
CA ILE A 1163 -30.89 3.45 8.81
C ILE A 1163 -32.22 3.31 8.06
N TYR A 1164 -32.31 3.90 6.86
CA TYR A 1164 -33.43 3.75 5.92
C TYR A 1164 -32.91 3.41 4.52
N THR A 1165 -33.33 2.29 3.91
CA THR A 1165 -32.94 1.91 2.52
C THR A 1165 -34.10 1.93 1.53
N PHE A 1166 -35.32 2.17 2.01
CA PHE A 1166 -36.58 2.42 1.28
C PHE A 1166 -37.06 1.38 0.24
N ALA A 1167 -36.27 1.00 -0.78
CA ALA A 1167 -36.70 0.16 -1.89
C ALA A 1167 -35.54 -0.46 -2.70
N GLY A 1168 -34.97 -1.55 -2.18
CA GLY A 1168 -34.01 -2.44 -2.84
C GLY A 1168 -34.04 -3.83 -2.18
N ASN A 1169 -33.21 -4.78 -2.61
CA ASN A 1169 -32.99 -6.05 -1.90
C ASN A 1169 -31.76 -5.92 -0.98
N ASP A 1170 -31.91 -5.21 0.13
CA ASP A 1170 -30.78 -4.58 0.80
C ASP A 1170 -30.03 -5.52 1.76
N PHE A 1171 -28.71 -5.38 1.84
CA PHE A 1171 -27.83 -6.11 2.75
C PHE A 1171 -27.31 -5.19 3.86
N ILE A 1172 -27.82 -5.34 5.08
CA ILE A 1172 -27.54 -4.45 6.21
C ILE A 1172 -26.88 -5.22 7.36
N VAL A 1173 -25.68 -4.81 7.77
CA VAL A 1173 -24.96 -5.35 8.93
C VAL A 1173 -24.67 -4.23 9.92
N ALA A 1174 -25.44 -4.16 11.01
CA ALA A 1174 -25.36 -3.08 12.00
C ALA A 1174 -25.03 -3.60 13.41
N PHE A 1175 -23.92 -3.11 13.97
CA PHE A 1175 -23.52 -3.40 15.34
C PHE A 1175 -24.08 -2.35 16.32
N GLY A 1176 -24.30 -2.73 17.58
CA GLY A 1176 -24.96 -1.85 18.56
C GLY A 1176 -26.50 -1.88 18.46
N SER A 1177 -27.17 -0.83 18.94
CA SER A 1177 -28.62 -0.78 19.16
C SER A 1177 -29.32 0.22 18.24
N SER A 1178 -29.20 0.00 16.94
CA SER A 1178 -29.70 0.86 15.87
C SER A 1178 -31.20 0.66 15.58
N PHE A 1179 -31.86 1.70 15.05
CA PHE A 1179 -33.14 1.65 14.36
C PHE A 1179 -32.90 1.41 12.87
N ILE A 1180 -33.66 0.50 12.25
CA ILE A 1180 -33.51 0.12 10.83
C ILE A 1180 -34.90 -0.04 10.23
N ASP A 1181 -35.14 0.62 9.09
CA ASP A 1181 -36.33 0.47 8.25
C ASP A 1181 -35.89 0.21 6.81
N SER A 1182 -35.88 -1.07 6.40
CA SER A 1182 -35.45 -1.49 5.06
C SER A 1182 -36.50 -1.26 3.96
N GLY A 1183 -37.73 -0.89 4.32
CA GLY A 1183 -38.73 -0.48 3.33
C GLY A 1183 -39.34 -1.60 2.49
N LEU A 1184 -38.84 -1.81 1.27
CA LEU A 1184 -39.55 -2.54 0.19
C LEU A 1184 -38.65 -3.42 -0.72
N GLY A 1185 -38.18 -4.56 -0.20
CA GLY A 1185 -37.69 -5.67 -1.02
C GLY A 1185 -37.65 -7.01 -0.30
N ASP A 1186 -36.72 -7.88 -0.71
CA ASP A 1186 -36.38 -9.15 -0.05
C ASP A 1186 -35.06 -9.00 0.75
N ASP A 1187 -35.10 -8.16 1.80
CA ASP A 1187 -33.94 -7.63 2.52
C ASP A 1187 -33.26 -8.61 3.53
N PHE A 1188 -31.95 -8.41 3.74
CA PHE A 1188 -31.10 -9.18 4.65
C PHE A 1188 -30.48 -8.31 5.75
N VAL A 1189 -31.08 -8.32 6.95
CA VAL A 1189 -30.64 -7.47 8.09
C VAL A 1189 -30.02 -8.30 9.24
N PHE A 1190 -28.78 -7.98 9.60
CA PHE A 1190 -28.05 -8.57 10.73
C PHE A 1190 -27.69 -7.50 11.78
N GLY A 1191 -28.22 -7.61 13.01
CA GLY A 1191 -27.89 -6.67 14.10
C GLY A 1191 -28.46 -7.03 15.47
N GLN A 1192 -28.21 -6.20 16.49
CA GLN A 1192 -28.76 -6.40 17.85
C GLN A 1192 -30.07 -5.63 18.06
N PHE A 1193 -31.18 -6.22 17.61
CA PHE A 1193 -32.50 -5.59 17.66
C PHE A 1193 -32.95 -5.20 19.07
N ARG A 1194 -33.38 -3.94 19.22
CA ARG A 1194 -34.08 -3.45 20.40
C ARG A 1194 -35.52 -3.14 20.06
N LEU A 1195 -36.44 -4.00 20.48
CA LEU A 1195 -37.88 -3.72 20.42
C LEU A 1195 -38.20 -2.45 21.21
N LEU A 1196 -38.82 -1.49 20.56
CA LEU A 1196 -39.52 -0.38 21.21
C LEU A 1196 -40.93 -0.87 21.57
N ASP A 1197 -41.37 -0.57 22.80
CA ASP A 1197 -42.79 -0.66 23.14
C ASP A 1197 -43.56 0.45 22.39
N ASP A 1198 -44.81 0.17 22.00
CA ASP A 1198 -45.73 1.02 21.23
C ASP A 1198 -45.37 1.25 19.74
N ASP A 1199 -45.54 0.22 18.89
CA ASP A 1199 -46.32 0.35 17.64
C ASP A 1199 -46.88 -1.01 17.14
N ASP A 1200 -48.13 -1.03 16.66
CA ASP A 1200 -48.92 -2.26 16.42
C ASP A 1200 -48.63 -2.94 15.04
N ASP A 1201 -47.89 -2.29 14.14
CA ASP A 1201 -47.78 -2.69 12.73
C ASP A 1201 -46.81 -3.86 12.45
N LEU A 1202 -45.91 -4.19 13.40
CA LEU A 1202 -44.87 -5.23 13.24
C LEU A 1202 -45.44 -6.63 12.93
N PHE A 1203 -46.67 -6.91 13.34
CA PHE A 1203 -47.37 -8.17 13.02
C PHE A 1203 -47.69 -8.35 11.53
N THR A 1204 -47.54 -7.32 10.71
CA THR A 1204 -47.71 -7.39 9.24
C THR A 1204 -46.41 -7.76 8.53
N LEU A 1205 -45.25 -7.35 9.06
CA LEU A 1205 -43.93 -7.59 8.46
C LEU A 1205 -43.48 -9.05 8.68
N LEU A 1206 -43.60 -9.54 9.92
CA LEU A 1206 -43.35 -10.94 10.31
C LEU A 1206 -44.27 -11.98 9.63
N ALA A 1207 -45.21 -11.54 8.78
CA ALA A 1207 -46.09 -12.38 7.99
C ALA A 1207 -45.64 -12.57 6.53
N ARG A 1208 -44.52 -11.96 6.09
CA ARG A 1208 -44.04 -12.00 4.69
C ARG A 1208 -42.72 -12.74 4.46
N SER A 1209 -41.80 -12.75 5.43
CA SER A 1209 -40.49 -13.43 5.32
C SER A 1209 -40.61 -14.95 5.45
N ARG A 1210 -41.22 -15.65 4.47
CA ARG A 1210 -41.59 -17.08 4.62
C ARG A 1210 -41.84 -17.89 3.34
#